data_AF-A0A2D5VZ56-F1
#
_entry.id   AF-A0A2D5VZ56-F1
#
_cell.length_a   1.000
_cell.length_b   1.000
_cell.length_c   1.000
_cell.angle_alpha   90.00
_cell.angle_beta   90.00
_cell.angle_gamma   90.00
#
_symmetry.space_group_name_H-M   'P 1'
#
loop_
_entity.id
_entity.type
_entity.pdbx_description
1 polymer ?
#
loop_
_entity_poly.entity_id
_entity_poly.type
_entity_poly.pdbx_seq_one_letter_code
_entity_poly.pdbx_strand_id
1 'polypeptide(L)'
;MNTQRTPSYLLISLMLISLQSPLIQADWDSENEVEEPNSLFPQHTPIIDSMSENLQWSFARLQAPLEDNGYSEVPSEWVIVTDQVTKISEQMKHGKMAQDRFLDHVYTVPGSSISLETLVFLQETGEIELFAPSQDSLQPIPMTIPDDPLIADQWHLINTGQDGNSVGVDLNVTGAWDRYNGSGVMIRIVDDGLDIIHEDLQPNFDASTSYDYCDDDEDPSPVEAGDNHGTAVAGVAAGMGDNGIGIAGVAWGATHNHARFLCGAGSAIPALSDFNQDIDIYHNSWGYGGAGFQGLGPSQIAMLESGVYDGRTSLGSIFTFSAGNEYTSDENVNQKGYQKSRYTIAIGAITYGGVQSWYSSIGAPVLVVGPSNGGSLGITTADRTGSVGYSSTNYTDDFGGTSSSGPKVAGLAGLILEAEPTLTWRDMQAILVHSSTPNDVNHENWSVNGAGMPVSHYYGFGMVDATAAVNLAENWTLLGPEVNISTPLYTPSVNIPSSGTPLSFSHTVTDLLNIESVELFMDIDHQDPEDLIITLTSPSGYTSILADTNPADYGNMRYHDMVSMHHYGELSAGTWTVNVLDVDSTGSTGTVNDWQLVFHGTEADADGDGWTNEEENLCGSMVNDPNSTPDDVDGDGTCDAMDEDIDGDGWSNVSELACGTDAYDPLSLPSADTDSDGLCDSVDIDDDNDGVEDNMDAFPLDGQAWQDTDGDGLADETYKLVCCTYSLDEFEDAQLNSTFSWDLGSPPSWSLDNSTSSSGNASLRSGSISDNAVSSISLTLSTESANGSFAYKIDSESNYDFLIFSVDGAQVESWSGDTGWLNYSFPLSAGTHTLQWTYSKDQSVSNGQDAAWIDNLDLPTGLFMTNPEVTDYGTHRDHDDDGDGVDDLSDAFPLDGSETTDFDSDGIGDNADLDDDGDGWFDIMETQCGFDPLNSTSMPSDNDGDGLCDSIDPDDDNDGYADEFDEFPHDAGEWVDTDSDGIGDNADEDDDDDGVLDENDAFPMNATEWADFDDDGLGDNADTDDDDDGVLDDDDAFPTNNAEWNDLDGDGLGSNADTDDDGDGVLDENDAFPMNATEWADFDGDGLGDNADTDDDGDGVLDEDDAFPKDPSETLDTDSDGIGDNADTDDDSDGVLDEDDAFPKDPSETL
;
A
#
# COMPACT_ATOMS: atom_id res chain seq x y z
N MET A 1 80.93 26.45 29.17
CA MET A 1 81.19 26.09 30.59
C MET A 1 79.90 26.31 31.37
N ASN A 2 79.26 25.20 31.77
CA ASN A 2 78.45 24.91 32.97
C ASN A 2 77.39 25.91 33.49
N THR A 3 76.18 25.53 33.90
CA THR A 3 75.27 24.34 33.76
C THR A 3 73.97 24.67 34.52
N GLN A 4 72.87 23.98 34.14
CA GLN A 4 71.62 23.65 34.84
C GLN A 4 70.30 24.38 34.50
N ARG A 5 69.26 23.52 34.37
CA ARG A 5 67.96 23.62 33.68
C ARG A 5 66.79 23.92 34.65
N THR A 6 65.68 24.38 34.06
CA THR A 6 64.34 24.67 34.63
C THR A 6 63.24 24.38 33.59
N PRO A 7 61.94 24.38 33.97
CA PRO A 7 60.89 23.55 33.35
C PRO A 7 59.85 24.33 32.51
N SER A 8 58.84 23.58 32.05
CA SER A 8 57.55 23.99 31.49
C SER A 8 57.45 24.12 29.96
N TYR A 9 56.35 23.55 29.44
CA TYR A 9 55.73 23.73 28.12
C TYR A 9 56.58 23.28 26.90
N LEU A 10 56.22 22.13 26.30
CA LEU A 10 56.75 21.63 25.02
C LEU A 10 55.53 21.35 24.12
N LEU A 11 55.34 21.84 22.89
CA LEU A 11 56.22 22.25 21.77
C LEU A 11 57.08 21.12 21.17
N ILE A 12 56.71 20.77 19.92
CA ILE A 12 57.57 20.63 18.72
C ILE A 12 58.31 19.30 18.51
N SER A 13 57.95 18.59 17.42
CA SER A 13 58.78 18.31 16.21
C SER A 13 58.25 17.04 15.52
N LEU A 14 57.52 17.15 14.40
CA LEU A 14 58.02 17.07 13.01
C LEU A 14 58.95 15.88 12.68
N MET A 15 58.28 14.86 12.11
CA MET A 15 58.65 13.96 11.01
C MET A 15 59.86 13.01 11.13
N LEU A 16 59.52 11.75 10.82
CA LEU A 16 60.28 10.70 10.13
C LEU A 16 60.95 9.58 10.96
N ILE A 17 60.47 8.37 10.63
CA ILE A 17 61.15 7.06 10.60
C ILE A 17 60.93 6.16 11.83
N SER A 18 59.94 5.28 11.65
CA SER A 18 59.96 3.83 11.83
C SER A 18 61.12 3.16 12.61
N LEU A 19 60.70 2.14 13.36
CA LEU A 19 61.46 1.02 13.94
C LEU A 19 61.98 1.17 15.39
N GLN A 20 61.30 0.40 16.24
CA GLN A 20 61.86 -0.54 17.21
C GLN A 20 62.18 -0.05 18.64
N SER A 21 61.31 -0.54 19.54
CA SER A 21 61.51 -1.09 20.89
C SER A 21 62.14 -0.25 22.01
N PRO A 22 61.55 -0.28 23.22
CA PRO A 22 62.29 -0.06 24.46
C PRO A 22 62.95 -1.37 24.90
N LEU A 23 64.18 -1.29 25.40
CA LEU A 23 64.80 -2.38 26.14
C LEU A 23 65.74 -1.80 27.18
N ILE A 24 65.82 -2.49 28.31
CA ILE A 24 66.72 -2.35 29.47
C ILE A 24 66.01 -1.63 30.64
N GLN A 25 65.70 -2.26 31.77
CA GLN A 25 66.32 -3.42 32.46
C GLN A 25 65.30 -3.96 33.50
N ALA A 26 64.83 -5.22 33.47
CA ALA A 26 65.50 -6.50 33.82
C ALA A 26 65.90 -6.58 35.32
N ASP A 27 65.61 -7.62 36.11
CA ASP A 27 65.14 -8.99 35.84
C ASP A 27 64.79 -9.73 37.16
N TRP A 28 63.67 -10.49 37.13
CA TRP A 28 63.46 -11.89 37.58
C TRP A 28 63.08 -12.28 39.02
N ASP A 29 61.83 -12.74 39.17
CA ASP A 29 61.38 -14.17 39.25
C ASP A 29 59.82 -14.18 39.14
N SER A 30 59.19 -14.45 37.99
CA SER A 30 58.68 -15.75 37.46
C SER A 30 57.59 -16.47 38.27
N GLU A 31 56.30 -16.27 37.92
CA GLU A 31 55.36 -17.27 37.34
C GLU A 31 53.93 -16.67 37.22
N ASN A 32 53.44 -16.62 35.98
CA ASN A 32 52.07 -16.48 35.46
C ASN A 32 51.33 -15.12 35.51
N GLU A 33 51.42 -14.39 34.40
CA GLU A 33 50.31 -13.62 33.82
C GLU A 33 49.20 -14.59 33.37
N VAL A 34 47.94 -14.20 33.57
CA VAL A 34 46.84 -14.49 32.65
C VAL A 34 46.08 -13.17 32.48
N GLU A 35 45.87 -12.81 31.22
CA GLU A 35 44.98 -11.76 30.73
C GLU A 35 43.60 -11.87 31.40
N GLU A 36 43.00 -10.78 31.86
CA GLU A 36 41.54 -10.77 32.05
C GLU A 36 40.97 -10.73 30.63
N PRO A 37 40.29 -11.79 30.15
CA PRO A 37 39.67 -11.75 28.84
C PRO A 37 38.50 -10.76 28.90
N ASN A 38 38.13 -10.20 27.75
CA ASN A 38 36.86 -9.51 27.55
C ASN A 38 35.70 -10.48 27.88
N SER A 39 35.34 -10.61 29.15
CA SER A 39 34.22 -11.45 29.57
C SER A 39 32.92 -10.65 29.50
N LEU A 40 31.89 -11.22 28.90
CA LEU A 40 30.54 -10.65 28.85
C LEU A 40 29.85 -10.61 30.23
N PHE A 41 30.37 -11.35 31.21
CA PHE A 41 29.73 -11.50 32.50
C PHE A 41 30.50 -10.74 33.59
N PRO A 42 29.80 -10.09 34.54
CA PRO A 42 30.44 -9.36 35.63
C PRO A 42 31.12 -10.28 36.66
N GLN A 43 30.77 -11.57 36.67
CA GLN A 43 31.41 -12.61 37.47
C GLN A 43 32.49 -13.36 36.67
N HIS A 44 33.46 -13.95 37.37
CA HIS A 44 34.54 -14.71 36.74
C HIS A 44 34.01 -16.03 36.13
N THR A 45 34.00 -16.11 34.79
CA THR A 45 33.43 -17.23 34.01
C THR A 45 34.44 -17.89 33.06
N PRO A 46 35.55 -18.47 33.57
CA PRO A 46 36.62 -18.98 32.72
C PRO A 46 36.22 -20.17 31.83
N ILE A 47 35.19 -20.95 32.17
CA ILE A 47 34.65 -21.98 31.27
C ILE A 47 33.96 -21.30 30.09
N ILE A 48 33.13 -20.28 30.31
CA ILE A 48 32.41 -19.56 29.25
C ILE A 48 33.38 -18.73 28.40
N ASP A 49 34.30 -18.00 29.02
CA ASP A 49 35.29 -17.16 28.33
C ASP A 49 36.23 -17.98 27.42
N SER A 50 36.31 -19.30 27.63
CA SER A 50 37.06 -20.22 26.77
C SER A 50 36.28 -20.71 25.54
N MET A 51 34.99 -20.41 25.45
CA MET A 51 34.11 -20.76 24.32
C MET A 51 34.19 -19.70 23.22
N SER A 52 33.67 -20.00 22.02
CA SER A 52 33.56 -19.00 20.95
C SER A 52 32.67 -17.83 21.38
N GLU A 53 32.92 -16.62 20.86
CA GLU A 53 32.11 -15.44 21.17
C GLU A 53 30.61 -15.71 20.99
N ASN A 54 30.20 -16.36 19.90
CA ASN A 54 28.79 -16.74 19.67
C ASN A 54 28.19 -17.58 20.81
N LEU A 55 28.97 -18.48 21.42
CA LEU A 55 28.53 -19.26 22.59
C LEU A 55 28.46 -18.39 23.84
N GLN A 56 29.44 -17.50 24.05
CA GLN A 56 29.42 -16.56 25.18
C GLN A 56 28.18 -15.66 25.14
N TRP A 57 27.88 -15.06 23.98
CA TRP A 57 26.67 -14.26 23.73
C TRP A 57 25.38 -15.07 23.83
N SER A 58 25.40 -16.36 23.48
CA SER A 58 24.26 -17.26 23.68
C SER A 58 23.96 -17.47 25.18
N PHE A 59 24.98 -17.71 25.99
CA PHE A 59 24.82 -17.79 27.45
C PHE A 59 24.31 -16.48 28.06
N ALA A 60 24.75 -15.34 27.54
CA ALA A 60 24.32 -14.03 28.03
C ALA A 60 22.81 -13.83 27.77
N ARG A 61 22.35 -14.19 26.56
CA ARG A 61 20.91 -14.19 26.20
C ARG A 61 20.07 -15.13 27.06
N LEU A 62 20.58 -16.32 27.36
CA LEU A 62 19.90 -17.26 28.27
C LEU A 62 19.81 -16.74 29.71
N GLN A 63 20.78 -15.94 30.16
CA GLN A 63 20.83 -15.39 31.51
C GLN A 63 19.98 -14.11 31.67
N ALA A 64 19.85 -13.27 30.63
CA ALA A 64 19.16 -11.98 30.68
C ALA A 64 17.76 -12.00 31.36
N PRO A 65 16.88 -12.99 31.13
CA PRO A 65 15.57 -13.06 31.81
C PRO A 65 15.64 -13.18 33.34
N LEU A 66 16.77 -13.64 33.89
CA LEU A 66 16.99 -13.71 35.34
C LEU A 66 17.37 -12.36 35.95
N GLU A 67 17.88 -11.43 35.14
CA GLU A 67 18.38 -10.12 35.58
C GLU A 67 17.28 -9.06 35.58
N ASP A 68 16.36 -9.09 34.61
CA ASP A 68 15.30 -8.07 34.44
C ASP A 68 14.04 -8.31 35.30
N ASN A 69 13.57 -9.55 35.45
CA ASN A 69 12.16 -9.79 35.82
C ASN A 69 11.89 -10.63 37.07
N GLY A 70 12.89 -10.97 37.89
CA GLY A 70 12.66 -11.64 39.17
C GLY A 70 11.73 -12.87 39.04
N TYR A 71 12.22 -13.91 38.36
CA TYR A 71 11.47 -15.12 38.02
C TYR A 71 10.56 -15.65 39.15
N SER A 72 9.24 -15.72 38.89
CA SER A 72 8.24 -16.21 39.87
C SER A 72 7.88 -17.71 39.70
N GLU A 73 8.28 -18.31 38.57
CA GLU A 73 8.01 -19.73 38.25
C GLU A 73 9.30 -20.58 38.14
N VAL A 74 9.23 -21.85 38.52
CA VAL A 74 10.39 -22.76 38.41
C VAL A 74 10.39 -23.38 37.00
N PRO A 75 11.47 -23.24 36.21
CA PRO A 75 11.51 -23.80 34.85
C PRO A 75 11.45 -25.33 34.87
N SER A 76 11.17 -25.95 33.72
CA SER A 76 11.19 -27.41 33.58
C SER A 76 12.59 -27.97 33.84
N GLU A 77 13.63 -27.29 33.35
CA GLU A 77 15.05 -27.58 33.53
C GLU A 77 15.89 -26.29 33.68
N TRP A 78 17.03 -26.41 34.36
CA TRP A 78 18.09 -25.41 34.45
C TRP A 78 19.29 -25.86 33.64
N VAL A 79 19.88 -24.96 32.86
CA VAL A 79 21.23 -25.08 32.31
C VAL A 79 22.21 -24.53 33.34
N ILE A 80 23.28 -25.26 33.63
CA ILE A 80 24.30 -24.90 34.62
C ILE A 80 25.69 -25.12 34.04
N VAL A 81 26.55 -24.10 34.12
CA VAL A 81 27.95 -24.15 33.71
C VAL A 81 28.84 -24.32 34.94
N THR A 82 29.59 -25.43 35.02
CA THR A 82 30.39 -25.76 36.20
C THR A 82 31.46 -26.83 35.93
N ASP A 83 32.58 -26.77 36.65
CA ASP A 83 33.52 -27.88 36.81
C ASP A 83 33.28 -28.69 38.12
N GLN A 84 32.38 -28.23 39.00
CA GLN A 84 32.07 -28.78 40.33
C GLN A 84 30.78 -29.63 40.38
N VAL A 85 30.55 -30.48 39.39
CA VAL A 85 29.37 -31.37 39.22
C VAL A 85 28.90 -32.08 40.51
N THR A 86 29.85 -32.53 41.33
CA THR A 86 29.54 -33.26 42.58
C THR A 86 28.88 -32.39 43.63
N LYS A 87 29.22 -31.10 43.70
CA LYS A 87 28.65 -30.17 44.69
C LYS A 87 27.21 -29.82 44.37
N ILE A 88 26.89 -29.63 43.09
CA ILE A 88 25.49 -29.42 42.66
C ILE A 88 24.68 -30.69 42.94
N SER A 89 25.22 -31.86 42.58
CA SER A 89 24.55 -33.15 42.81
C SER A 89 24.21 -33.41 44.29
N GLU A 90 25.01 -32.89 45.23
CA GLU A 90 24.74 -32.97 46.67
C GLU A 90 23.62 -32.03 47.15
N GLN A 91 23.36 -30.93 46.43
CA GLN A 91 22.30 -29.96 46.74
C GLN A 91 20.96 -30.28 46.07
N MET A 92 20.95 -31.17 45.08
CA MET A 92 19.74 -31.61 44.38
C MET A 92 18.83 -32.47 45.29
N LYS A 93 17.54 -32.14 45.33
CA LYS A 93 16.51 -32.88 46.09
C LYS A 93 16.14 -34.22 45.44
N HIS A 94 16.09 -34.27 44.11
CA HIS A 94 15.76 -35.45 43.27
C HIS A 94 16.25 -35.23 41.83
N GLY A 95 16.11 -36.21 40.92
CA GLY A 95 16.57 -36.06 39.53
C GLY A 95 18.06 -36.36 39.31
N LYS A 96 18.50 -36.33 38.05
CA LYS A 96 19.91 -36.50 37.67
C LYS A 96 20.33 -35.32 36.82
N MET A 97 21.56 -34.89 37.02
CA MET A 97 22.24 -33.98 36.12
C MET A 97 22.62 -34.73 34.83
N ALA A 98 22.36 -34.14 33.67
CA ALA A 98 22.82 -34.62 32.38
C ALA A 98 23.88 -33.64 31.84
N GLN A 99 25.00 -34.16 31.34
CA GLN A 99 25.97 -33.32 30.66
C GLN A 99 25.46 -33.01 29.25
N ASP A 100 25.64 -31.77 28.80
CA ASP A 100 25.40 -31.40 27.42
C ASP A 100 26.26 -32.27 26.47
N ARG A 101 25.72 -32.59 25.30
CA ARG A 101 26.35 -33.52 24.36
C ARG A 101 27.52 -32.88 23.60
N PHE A 102 27.50 -31.57 23.45
CA PHE A 102 28.41 -30.81 22.60
C PHE A 102 29.28 -29.84 23.41
N LEU A 103 28.77 -29.35 24.54
CA LEU A 103 29.46 -28.41 25.42
C LEU A 103 30.00 -29.13 26.67
N ASP A 104 31.32 -29.17 26.79
CA ASP A 104 31.96 -29.64 28.01
C ASP A 104 31.67 -28.66 29.17
N HIS A 105 31.50 -29.20 30.38
CA HIS A 105 31.20 -28.45 31.61
C HIS A 105 29.83 -27.75 31.66
N VAL A 106 28.96 -28.00 30.68
CA VAL A 106 27.57 -27.54 30.68
C VAL A 106 26.65 -28.72 31.02
N TYR A 107 25.69 -28.48 31.90
CA TYR A 107 24.81 -29.52 32.42
C TYR A 107 23.37 -29.04 32.48
N THR A 108 22.42 -29.94 32.19
CA THR A 108 21.00 -29.71 32.45
C THR A 108 20.55 -30.41 33.73
N VAL A 109 19.69 -29.73 34.49
CA VAL A 109 19.19 -30.16 35.79
C VAL A 109 17.68 -29.89 35.88
N PRO A 110 16.82 -30.87 36.23
CA PRO A 110 15.38 -30.63 36.32
C PRO A 110 15.04 -29.47 37.28
N GLY A 111 14.22 -28.51 36.88
CA GLY A 111 14.06 -27.26 37.65
C GLY A 111 13.47 -27.47 39.04
N SER A 112 12.59 -28.47 39.21
CA SER A 112 12.08 -28.87 40.53
C SER A 112 13.12 -29.47 41.48
N SER A 113 14.30 -29.84 40.98
CA SER A 113 15.32 -30.53 41.77
C SER A 113 16.22 -29.61 42.59
N ILE A 114 16.33 -28.34 42.22
CA ILE A 114 17.19 -27.35 42.87
C ILE A 114 16.48 -26.00 42.90
N SER A 115 16.48 -25.33 44.06
CA SER A 115 15.84 -24.02 44.21
C SER A 115 16.68 -22.91 43.61
N LEU A 116 16.03 -21.87 43.07
CA LEU A 116 16.68 -20.65 42.60
C LEU A 116 17.63 -20.05 43.64
N GLU A 117 17.20 -19.94 44.90
CA GLU A 117 18.05 -19.50 46.02
C GLU A 117 19.35 -20.30 46.17
N THR A 118 19.31 -21.60 45.85
CA THR A 118 20.48 -22.47 45.91
C THR A 118 21.41 -22.26 44.72
N LEU A 119 20.86 -22.03 43.53
CA LEU A 119 21.64 -21.73 42.34
C LEU A 119 22.37 -20.39 42.47
N VAL A 120 21.66 -19.35 42.93
CA VAL A 120 22.24 -18.04 43.25
C VAL A 120 23.38 -18.20 44.27
N PHE A 121 23.15 -18.92 45.36
CA PHE A 121 24.19 -19.17 46.36
C PHE A 121 25.41 -19.92 45.79
N LEU A 122 25.20 -20.90 44.91
CA LEU A 122 26.28 -21.64 44.27
C LEU A 122 27.08 -20.75 43.31
N GLN A 123 26.42 -19.83 42.61
CA GLN A 123 27.07 -18.88 41.71
C GLN A 123 27.88 -17.83 42.49
N GLU A 124 27.30 -17.24 43.53
CA GLU A 124 27.97 -16.29 44.42
C GLU A 124 29.20 -16.90 45.15
N THR A 125 29.16 -18.20 45.42
CA THR A 125 30.28 -18.92 46.04
C THR A 125 31.32 -19.44 45.04
N GLY A 126 31.10 -19.22 43.74
CA GLY A 126 31.98 -19.64 42.65
C GLY A 126 31.99 -21.16 42.42
N GLU A 127 30.96 -21.87 42.88
CA GLU A 127 30.80 -23.31 42.66
C GLU A 127 30.17 -23.62 41.29
N ILE A 128 29.47 -22.65 40.71
CA ILE A 128 29.01 -22.63 39.32
C ILE A 128 29.36 -21.27 38.74
N GLU A 129 29.62 -21.21 37.45
CA GLU A 129 29.92 -19.94 36.76
C GLU A 129 28.62 -19.23 36.36
N LEU A 130 27.66 -20.02 35.89
CA LEU A 130 26.41 -19.54 35.34
C LEU A 130 25.31 -20.57 35.53
N PHE A 131 24.08 -20.10 35.72
CA PHE A 131 22.88 -20.89 35.54
C PHE A 131 21.82 -20.07 34.80
N ALA A 132 21.00 -20.74 34.01
CA ALA A 132 19.92 -20.15 33.25
C ALA A 132 18.76 -21.15 33.11
N PRO A 133 17.50 -20.70 33.00
CA PRO A 133 16.41 -21.60 32.64
C PRO A 133 16.69 -22.23 31.27
N SER A 134 16.47 -23.54 31.11
CA SER A 134 16.54 -24.16 29.78
C SER A 134 15.38 -23.64 28.92
N GLN A 135 15.69 -23.14 27.72
CA GLN A 135 14.69 -22.83 26.71
C GLN A 135 14.46 -24.03 25.78
N ASP A 136 14.10 -25.18 26.33
CA ASP A 136 13.57 -26.30 25.53
C ASP A 136 12.08 -26.11 25.18
N SER A 137 11.49 -24.98 25.60
CA SER A 137 10.09 -24.62 25.31
C SER A 137 9.91 -23.82 24.03
N LEU A 138 10.96 -23.60 23.23
CA LEU A 138 10.76 -23.32 21.82
C LEU A 138 10.13 -24.60 21.23
N GLN A 139 8.79 -24.67 21.28
CA GLN A 139 8.08 -25.59 20.41
C GLN A 139 8.58 -25.24 19.00
N PRO A 140 9.06 -26.20 18.20
CA PRO A 140 9.19 -25.94 16.78
C PRO A 140 7.80 -25.51 16.33
N ILE A 141 7.67 -24.24 15.98
CA ILE A 141 6.48 -23.74 15.30
C ILE A 141 6.43 -24.56 14.01
N PRO A 142 5.29 -25.18 13.65
CA PRO A 142 5.16 -25.81 12.35
C PRO A 142 5.51 -24.74 11.31
N MET A 143 6.55 -24.99 10.51
CA MET A 143 6.89 -24.11 9.38
C MET A 143 5.65 -24.00 8.50
N THR A 144 5.26 -22.77 8.13
CA THR A 144 4.15 -22.54 7.20
C THR A 144 4.60 -22.98 5.82
N ILE A 145 4.47 -24.29 5.55
CA ILE A 145 4.68 -24.85 4.23
C ILE A 145 3.29 -24.86 3.58
N PRO A 146 3.12 -24.20 2.43
CA PRO A 146 1.88 -24.23 1.67
C PRO A 146 1.39 -25.68 1.46
N ASP A 147 0.09 -25.91 1.59
CA ASP A 147 -0.50 -27.25 1.55
C ASP A 147 -0.66 -27.85 0.13
N ASP A 148 -0.12 -27.14 -0.86
CA ASP A 148 -0.26 -27.41 -2.29
C ASP A 148 0.32 -28.78 -2.71
N PRO A 149 -0.39 -29.58 -3.52
CA PRO A 149 0.00 -30.95 -3.84
C PRO A 149 1.39 -31.13 -4.47
N LEU A 150 1.88 -30.13 -5.21
CA LEU A 150 3.16 -30.18 -5.93
C LEU A 150 4.33 -29.52 -5.17
N ILE A 151 4.11 -28.96 -3.97
CA ILE A 151 5.19 -28.35 -3.17
C ILE A 151 6.33 -29.34 -2.89
N ALA A 152 6.01 -30.64 -2.77
CA ALA A 152 6.99 -31.71 -2.56
C ALA A 152 7.93 -31.91 -3.78
N ASP A 153 7.46 -31.57 -4.97
CA ASP A 153 8.20 -31.64 -6.23
C ASP A 153 8.99 -30.34 -6.51
N GLN A 154 8.64 -29.22 -5.85
CA GLN A 154 9.35 -27.94 -5.90
C GLN A 154 10.63 -27.95 -5.07
N TRP A 155 11.60 -28.80 -5.45
CA TRP A 155 12.90 -28.94 -4.78
C TRP A 155 13.66 -27.61 -4.63
N HIS A 156 13.40 -26.65 -5.51
CA HIS A 156 14.05 -25.34 -5.48
C HIS A 156 13.59 -24.44 -4.32
N LEU A 157 12.41 -24.70 -3.75
CA LEU A 157 11.90 -24.05 -2.54
C LEU A 157 12.31 -24.85 -1.31
N ILE A 158 12.17 -26.19 -1.38
CA ILE A 158 12.46 -27.12 -0.28
C ILE A 158 13.16 -28.36 -0.82
N ASN A 159 14.49 -28.41 -0.76
CA ASN A 159 15.28 -29.53 -1.25
C ASN A 159 15.53 -30.55 -0.14
N THR A 160 14.70 -31.58 -0.11
CA THR A 160 14.81 -32.72 0.82
C THR A 160 15.66 -33.88 0.27
N GLY A 161 16.33 -33.68 -0.87
CA GLY A 161 17.08 -34.72 -1.58
C GLY A 161 16.21 -35.55 -2.52
N GLN A 162 15.19 -34.90 -3.12
CA GLN A 162 14.33 -35.49 -4.15
C GLN A 162 15.17 -36.20 -5.22
N ASP A 163 14.71 -37.37 -5.66
CA ASP A 163 15.41 -38.26 -6.62
C ASP A 163 16.84 -38.68 -6.25
N GLY A 164 17.19 -38.62 -4.96
CA GLY A 164 18.50 -39.05 -4.45
C GLY A 164 19.61 -38.01 -4.63
N ASN A 165 19.22 -36.75 -4.82
CA ASN A 165 20.10 -35.61 -5.01
C ASN A 165 20.59 -35.01 -3.67
N SER A 166 21.46 -34.00 -3.76
CA SER A 166 22.00 -33.28 -2.59
C SER A 166 20.90 -32.47 -1.91
N VAL A 167 20.78 -32.62 -0.59
CA VAL A 167 19.85 -31.88 0.28
C VAL A 167 20.35 -30.45 0.50
N GLY A 168 19.44 -29.49 0.60
CA GLY A 168 19.72 -28.11 1.06
C GLY A 168 20.33 -27.18 0.00
N VAL A 169 20.22 -27.52 -1.29
CA VAL A 169 20.42 -26.56 -2.38
C VAL A 169 19.03 -26.13 -2.84
N ASP A 170 18.47 -25.16 -2.15
CA ASP A 170 17.17 -24.52 -2.33
C ASP A 170 17.24 -23.06 -1.86
N LEU A 171 16.20 -22.26 -2.09
CA LEU A 171 16.16 -20.85 -1.69
C LEU A 171 16.19 -20.60 -0.17
N ASN A 172 16.09 -21.64 0.67
CA ASN A 172 15.91 -21.50 2.12
C ASN A 172 14.71 -20.58 2.47
N VAL A 173 13.56 -20.81 1.83
CA VAL A 173 12.40 -19.91 1.89
C VAL A 173 11.50 -20.10 3.11
N THR A 174 11.54 -21.26 3.76
CA THR A 174 10.59 -21.59 4.84
C THR A 174 10.70 -20.65 6.04
N GLY A 175 11.90 -20.14 6.37
CA GLY A 175 12.07 -19.17 7.46
C GLY A 175 11.63 -17.74 7.08
N ALA A 176 11.48 -17.45 5.78
CA ALA A 176 10.82 -16.24 5.32
C ALA A 176 9.29 -16.40 5.39
N TRP A 177 8.74 -17.51 4.89
CA TRP A 177 7.29 -17.81 4.91
C TRP A 177 6.65 -17.93 6.29
N ASP A 178 7.44 -18.10 7.34
CA ASP A 178 6.94 -17.99 8.71
C ASP A 178 6.44 -16.57 9.05
N ARG A 179 6.79 -15.56 8.26
CA ARG A 179 6.47 -14.14 8.49
C ARG A 179 5.94 -13.40 7.28
N TYR A 180 6.42 -13.74 6.08
CA TYR A 180 6.21 -12.99 4.85
C TYR A 180 5.93 -13.94 3.69
N ASN A 181 4.91 -13.65 2.91
CA ASN A 181 4.53 -14.42 1.73
C ASN A 181 4.49 -13.56 0.44
N GLY A 182 4.86 -12.30 0.51
CA GLY A 182 4.83 -11.29 -0.55
C GLY A 182 3.57 -10.43 -0.56
N SER A 183 2.71 -10.51 0.45
CA SER A 183 1.45 -9.74 0.48
C SER A 183 1.71 -8.23 0.41
N GLY A 184 0.89 -7.51 -0.37
CA GLY A 184 1.03 -6.07 -0.55
C GLY A 184 2.14 -5.64 -1.53
N VAL A 185 2.84 -6.59 -2.16
CA VAL A 185 3.83 -6.32 -3.21
C VAL A 185 3.27 -6.72 -4.58
N MET A 186 3.50 -5.89 -5.60
CA MET A 186 3.11 -6.18 -6.98
C MET A 186 4.31 -6.60 -7.84
N ILE A 187 4.22 -7.79 -8.45
CA ILE A 187 5.24 -8.34 -9.36
C ILE A 187 4.72 -8.36 -10.80
N ARG A 188 5.33 -7.55 -11.68
CA ARG A 188 5.08 -7.59 -13.13
C ARG A 188 5.95 -8.60 -13.83
N ILE A 189 5.31 -9.51 -14.55
CA ILE A 189 6.01 -10.42 -15.45
C ILE A 189 5.94 -9.83 -16.87
N VAL A 190 7.10 -9.47 -17.41
CA VAL A 190 7.22 -8.86 -18.74
C VAL A 190 7.67 -9.94 -19.72
N ASP A 191 6.74 -10.52 -20.47
CA ASP A 191 7.00 -11.77 -21.22
C ASP A 191 6.05 -11.98 -22.43
N ASP A 192 5.75 -13.24 -22.77
CA ASP A 192 4.92 -13.66 -23.92
C ASP A 192 3.42 -13.79 -23.62
N GLY A 193 3.01 -13.57 -22.36
CA GLY A 193 1.62 -13.54 -21.92
C GLY A 193 1.38 -14.34 -20.63
N LEU A 194 0.14 -14.29 -20.13
CA LEU A 194 -0.32 -15.02 -18.95
C LEU A 194 -1.60 -15.78 -19.27
N ASP A 195 -1.65 -17.06 -18.97
CA ASP A 195 -2.93 -17.76 -18.89
C ASP A 195 -3.75 -17.26 -17.68
N ILE A 196 -4.55 -16.20 -17.89
CA ILE A 196 -5.26 -15.48 -16.83
C ILE A 196 -6.31 -16.31 -16.09
N ILE A 197 -6.70 -17.47 -16.65
CA ILE A 197 -7.64 -18.40 -16.02
C ILE A 197 -6.96 -19.58 -15.30
N HIS A 198 -5.63 -19.59 -15.24
CA HIS A 198 -4.89 -20.65 -14.56
C HIS A 198 -5.21 -20.65 -13.07
N GLU A 199 -5.53 -21.82 -12.51
CA GLU A 199 -6.11 -21.92 -11.16
C GLU A 199 -5.20 -21.43 -10.02
N ASP A 200 -3.88 -21.50 -10.19
CA ASP A 200 -2.90 -20.95 -9.22
C ASP A 200 -2.45 -19.51 -9.51
N LEU A 201 -2.93 -18.87 -10.58
CA LEU A 201 -2.50 -17.50 -10.94
C LEU A 201 -3.66 -16.51 -10.92
N GLN A 202 -4.84 -16.95 -11.34
CA GLN A 202 -6.04 -16.12 -11.34
C GLN A 202 -6.37 -15.47 -9.98
N PRO A 203 -6.16 -16.11 -8.80
CA PRO A 203 -6.53 -15.50 -7.52
C PRO A 203 -5.79 -14.21 -7.18
N ASN A 204 -4.53 -14.07 -7.61
CA ASN A 204 -3.68 -12.90 -7.33
C ASN A 204 -3.37 -12.08 -8.59
N PHE A 205 -4.07 -12.34 -9.69
CA PHE A 205 -3.90 -11.61 -10.93
C PHE A 205 -4.56 -10.23 -10.87
N ASP A 206 -3.79 -9.19 -11.17
CA ASP A 206 -4.31 -7.84 -11.38
C ASP A 206 -4.45 -7.52 -12.86
N ALA A 207 -5.71 -7.44 -13.30
CA ALA A 207 -6.05 -7.05 -14.66
C ALA A 207 -5.87 -5.55 -14.91
N SER A 208 -6.07 -4.70 -13.89
CA SER A 208 -6.15 -3.24 -14.05
C SER A 208 -4.84 -2.59 -14.47
N THR A 209 -3.72 -3.21 -14.10
CA THR A 209 -2.38 -2.77 -14.48
C THR A 209 -1.72 -3.71 -15.48
N SER A 210 -2.41 -4.76 -15.95
CA SER A 210 -1.92 -5.65 -17.02
C SER A 210 -2.14 -5.05 -18.40
N TYR A 211 -1.31 -5.44 -19.38
CA TYR A 211 -1.44 -4.94 -20.74
C TYR A 211 -0.81 -5.86 -21.79
N ASP A 212 -1.43 -5.94 -22.96
CA ASP A 212 -0.90 -6.58 -24.16
C ASP A 212 -0.40 -5.55 -25.18
N TYR A 213 0.92 -5.35 -25.23
CA TYR A 213 1.58 -4.46 -26.18
C TYR A 213 1.75 -5.06 -27.59
N CYS A 214 1.33 -6.30 -27.79
CA CYS A 214 1.34 -6.96 -29.08
C CYS A 214 0.10 -6.68 -29.89
N ASP A 215 -1.05 -6.77 -29.23
CA ASP A 215 -2.37 -6.60 -29.83
C ASP A 215 -3.03 -5.26 -29.42
N ASP A 216 -2.38 -4.49 -28.53
CA ASP A 216 -2.76 -3.13 -28.07
C ASP A 216 -4.08 -3.12 -27.29
N ASP A 217 -4.21 -4.05 -26.34
CA ASP A 217 -5.38 -4.23 -25.48
C ASP A 217 -5.01 -4.61 -24.04
N GLU A 218 -6.00 -4.73 -23.15
CA GLU A 218 -5.81 -5.01 -21.72
C GLU A 218 -5.71 -6.50 -21.38
N ASP A 219 -5.85 -7.42 -22.37
CA ASP A 219 -5.85 -8.87 -22.14
C ASP A 219 -4.45 -9.47 -22.41
N PRO A 220 -3.63 -9.73 -21.37
CA PRO A 220 -2.28 -10.27 -21.57
C PRO A 220 -2.28 -11.77 -21.93
N SER A 221 -3.42 -12.35 -22.32
CA SER A 221 -3.55 -13.78 -22.61
C SER A 221 -2.60 -14.25 -23.72
N PRO A 222 -2.09 -15.49 -23.66
CA PRO A 222 -1.09 -15.95 -24.60
C PRO A 222 -1.77 -16.36 -25.92
N VAL A 223 -1.52 -15.61 -27.00
CA VAL A 223 -2.16 -15.80 -28.30
C VAL A 223 -1.48 -16.87 -29.14
N GLU A 224 -0.13 -16.89 -29.18
CA GLU A 224 0.59 -17.83 -30.03
C GLU A 224 0.74 -19.20 -29.37
N ALA A 225 0.86 -20.24 -30.19
CA ALA A 225 1.01 -21.62 -29.71
C ALA A 225 2.33 -21.86 -28.95
N GLY A 226 3.27 -20.92 -29.01
CA GLY A 226 4.55 -20.96 -28.29
C GLY A 226 4.58 -20.09 -27.03
N ASP A 227 3.53 -19.30 -26.77
CA ASP A 227 3.49 -18.30 -25.68
C ASP A 227 3.21 -19.01 -24.34
N ASN A 228 4.12 -19.88 -23.92
CA ASN A 228 3.97 -20.69 -22.70
C ASN A 228 4.86 -20.17 -21.55
N HIS A 229 5.79 -19.27 -21.86
CA HIS A 229 6.90 -18.96 -20.99
C HIS A 229 6.46 -18.07 -19.82
N GLY A 230 5.71 -16.99 -20.09
CA GLY A 230 5.24 -16.05 -19.08
C GLY A 230 4.41 -16.70 -17.98
N THR A 231 3.51 -17.64 -18.33
CA THR A 231 2.70 -18.38 -17.34
C THR A 231 3.57 -19.21 -16.40
N ALA A 232 4.59 -19.89 -16.92
CA ALA A 232 5.52 -20.67 -16.10
C ALA A 232 6.41 -19.78 -15.20
N VAL A 233 6.83 -18.63 -15.72
CA VAL A 233 7.60 -17.61 -14.99
C VAL A 233 6.76 -17.04 -13.84
N ALA A 234 5.50 -16.71 -14.08
CA ALA A 234 4.56 -16.21 -13.08
C ALA A 234 4.37 -17.21 -11.93
N GLY A 235 4.15 -18.49 -12.24
CA GLY A 235 4.03 -19.53 -11.22
C GLY A 235 5.27 -19.67 -10.33
N VAL A 236 6.48 -19.44 -10.86
CA VAL A 236 7.70 -19.47 -10.04
C VAL A 236 7.78 -18.27 -9.09
N ALA A 237 7.40 -17.08 -9.57
CA ALA A 237 7.48 -15.86 -8.77
C ALA A 237 6.36 -15.77 -7.72
N ALA A 238 5.11 -15.91 -8.17
CA ALA A 238 3.91 -15.50 -7.43
C ALA A 238 2.71 -16.45 -7.59
N GLY A 239 2.93 -17.73 -7.94
CA GLY A 239 1.86 -18.73 -7.90
C GLY A 239 1.21 -18.79 -6.52
N MET A 240 -0.11 -18.71 -6.46
CA MET A 240 -0.88 -18.76 -5.23
C MET A 240 -0.59 -20.06 -4.48
N GLY A 241 -0.25 -19.93 -3.20
CA GLY A 241 0.05 -21.05 -2.32
C GLY A 241 -0.95 -21.11 -1.17
N ASP A 242 -0.96 -22.25 -0.49
CA ASP A 242 -1.85 -22.54 0.64
C ASP A 242 -3.35 -22.49 0.23
N ASN A 243 -3.62 -22.83 -1.04
CA ASN A 243 -4.96 -22.93 -1.60
C ASN A 243 -5.37 -24.40 -1.84
N GLY A 244 -4.48 -25.36 -1.57
CA GLY A 244 -4.66 -26.80 -1.78
C GLY A 244 -4.60 -27.24 -3.23
N ILE A 245 -4.04 -26.42 -4.13
CA ILE A 245 -4.01 -26.60 -5.58
C ILE A 245 -2.57 -26.47 -6.07
N GLY A 246 -2.21 -27.27 -7.07
CA GLY A 246 -0.95 -27.12 -7.80
C GLY A 246 0.32 -26.84 -6.98
N ILE A 247 0.91 -25.67 -7.18
CA ILE A 247 2.24 -25.22 -6.76
C ILE A 247 2.14 -23.98 -5.84
N ALA A 248 3.25 -23.62 -5.19
CA ALA A 248 3.41 -22.29 -4.58
C ALA A 248 4.55 -21.52 -5.25
N GLY A 249 4.35 -20.23 -5.51
CA GLY A 249 5.41 -19.29 -5.89
C GLY A 249 6.32 -18.95 -4.71
N VAL A 250 7.43 -18.26 -4.98
CA VAL A 250 8.30 -17.77 -3.89
C VAL A 250 7.56 -16.72 -3.04
N ALA A 251 6.87 -15.78 -3.70
CA ALA A 251 6.01 -14.77 -3.08
C ALA A 251 4.54 -15.12 -3.38
N TRP A 252 4.06 -16.23 -2.82
CA TRP A 252 2.75 -16.79 -3.11
C TRP A 252 1.55 -15.96 -2.62
N GLY A 253 1.77 -14.91 -1.82
CA GLY A 253 0.79 -13.90 -1.45
C GLY A 253 0.90 -12.59 -2.23
N ALA A 254 1.88 -12.44 -3.13
CA ALA A 254 2.03 -11.24 -3.95
C ALA A 254 0.96 -11.15 -5.04
N THR A 255 0.51 -9.93 -5.31
CA THR A 255 -0.27 -9.62 -6.51
C THR A 255 0.66 -9.63 -7.72
N HIS A 256 0.16 -10.05 -8.88
CA HIS A 256 0.93 -10.04 -10.11
C HIS A 256 0.13 -9.53 -11.30
N ASN A 257 0.77 -8.76 -12.16
CA ASN A 257 0.25 -8.33 -13.45
C ASN A 257 1.19 -8.83 -14.58
N HIS A 258 0.76 -8.69 -15.83
CA HIS A 258 1.56 -9.10 -16.98
C HIS A 258 1.63 -8.03 -18.06
N ALA A 259 2.83 -7.87 -18.62
CA ALA A 259 3.05 -7.19 -19.88
C ALA A 259 3.35 -8.21 -20.96
N ARG A 260 2.37 -8.49 -21.83
CA ARG A 260 2.62 -9.27 -23.04
C ARG A 260 3.28 -8.38 -24.08
N PHE A 261 4.50 -8.71 -24.50
CA PHE A 261 5.21 -7.91 -25.51
C PHE A 261 6.08 -8.72 -26.49
N LEU A 262 6.34 -10.01 -26.21
CA LEU A 262 7.27 -10.86 -26.99
C LEU A 262 6.70 -11.42 -28.32
N CYS A 263 5.81 -10.70 -29.01
CA CYS A 263 5.26 -11.06 -30.33
C CYS A 263 6.07 -10.50 -31.53
N GLY A 264 7.10 -9.71 -31.28
CA GLY A 264 7.93 -9.07 -32.32
C GLY A 264 7.43 -7.72 -32.84
N ALA A 265 6.22 -7.29 -32.50
CA ALA A 265 5.71 -5.93 -32.70
C ALA A 265 5.72 -5.07 -31.42
N GLY A 266 5.72 -5.71 -30.23
CA GLY A 266 5.68 -5.05 -28.93
C GLY A 266 6.93 -4.23 -28.60
N SER A 267 6.73 -3.19 -27.79
CA SER A 267 7.78 -2.27 -27.33
C SER A 267 8.12 -2.54 -25.86
N ALA A 268 9.41 -2.77 -25.58
CA ALA A 268 9.88 -3.00 -24.21
C ALA A 268 9.84 -1.75 -23.32
N ILE A 269 9.77 -0.54 -23.91
CA ILE A 269 9.75 0.71 -23.14
C ILE A 269 8.47 0.82 -22.30
N PRO A 270 7.26 0.85 -22.89
CA PRO A 270 6.02 0.97 -22.11
C PRO A 270 5.82 -0.26 -21.20
N ALA A 271 6.17 -1.47 -21.66
CA ALA A 271 6.13 -2.67 -20.84
C ALA A 271 6.94 -2.59 -19.53
N LEU A 272 7.99 -1.77 -19.49
CA LEU A 272 8.87 -1.54 -18.35
C LEU A 272 8.68 -0.18 -17.66
N SER A 273 7.73 0.65 -18.11
CA SER A 273 7.52 2.00 -17.54
C SER A 273 6.08 2.37 -17.24
N ASP A 274 5.10 1.72 -17.86
CA ASP A 274 3.70 1.94 -17.50
C ASP A 274 3.45 1.45 -16.07
N PHE A 275 2.57 2.16 -15.36
CA PHE A 275 2.19 1.88 -13.96
C PHE A 275 3.39 1.83 -13.00
N ASN A 276 4.43 2.65 -13.24
CA ASN A 276 5.67 2.64 -12.44
C ASN A 276 5.49 3.03 -10.96
N GLN A 277 4.35 3.61 -10.58
CA GLN A 277 4.01 3.89 -9.19
C GLN A 277 3.31 2.71 -8.51
N ASP A 278 2.59 1.88 -9.27
CA ASP A 278 1.81 0.75 -8.76
C ASP A 278 2.64 -0.54 -8.72
N ILE A 279 3.59 -0.70 -9.64
CA ILE A 279 4.41 -1.91 -9.77
C ILE A 279 5.71 -1.77 -8.97
N ASP A 280 5.94 -2.70 -8.06
CA ASP A 280 7.18 -2.76 -7.29
C ASP A 280 8.33 -3.40 -8.06
N ILE A 281 8.06 -4.57 -8.65
CA ILE A 281 9.09 -5.46 -9.19
C ILE A 281 8.76 -5.83 -10.63
N TYR A 282 9.70 -5.58 -11.54
CA TYR A 282 9.63 -6.00 -12.93
C TYR A 282 10.54 -7.21 -13.15
N HIS A 283 9.95 -8.34 -13.49
CA HIS A 283 10.71 -9.54 -13.82
C HIS A 283 10.80 -9.79 -15.33
N ASN A 284 12.03 -10.00 -15.79
CA ASN A 284 12.37 -10.10 -17.20
C ASN A 284 13.22 -11.34 -17.50
N SER A 285 12.61 -12.31 -18.18
CA SER A 285 13.29 -13.54 -18.61
C SER A 285 13.57 -13.59 -20.11
N TRP A 286 13.87 -12.42 -20.67
CA TRP A 286 14.20 -12.19 -22.06
C TRP A 286 15.44 -11.29 -22.19
N GLY A 287 15.92 -11.17 -23.42
CA GLY A 287 16.98 -10.24 -23.78
C GLY A 287 17.06 -10.17 -25.30
N TYR A 288 17.63 -9.09 -25.82
CA TYR A 288 17.92 -9.05 -27.25
C TYR A 288 19.08 -9.99 -27.55
N GLY A 289 18.72 -11.23 -27.92
CA GLY A 289 19.64 -12.23 -28.44
C GLY A 289 20.26 -11.72 -29.72
N GLY A 290 21.58 -11.71 -29.76
CA GLY A 290 22.30 -11.04 -30.81
C GLY A 290 23.76 -11.02 -30.48
N ALA A 291 24.46 -11.92 -31.14
CA ALA A 291 25.89 -12.03 -31.19
C ALA A 291 26.52 -10.59 -31.32
N GLY A 292 27.20 -10.07 -30.27
CA GLY A 292 27.91 -8.76 -30.24
C GLY A 292 27.58 -7.84 -29.05
N PHE A 293 28.37 -6.78 -28.84
CA PHE A 293 28.08 -5.75 -27.82
C PHE A 293 26.89 -4.89 -28.29
N GLN A 294 25.70 -5.11 -27.72
CA GLN A 294 24.53 -4.28 -28.00
C GLN A 294 24.27 -3.31 -26.84
N GLY A 295 24.57 -2.04 -27.05
CA GLY A 295 24.21 -0.98 -26.10
C GLY A 295 22.72 -0.66 -26.18
N LEU A 296 22.14 -0.24 -25.05
CA LEU A 296 20.79 0.32 -25.03
C LEU A 296 20.78 1.68 -25.73
N GLY A 297 19.69 1.96 -26.45
CA GLY A 297 19.42 3.28 -26.99
C GLY A 297 19.05 4.27 -25.90
N PRO A 298 19.09 5.59 -26.17
CA PRO A 298 18.82 6.63 -25.18
C PRO A 298 17.47 6.47 -24.46
N SER A 299 16.41 6.10 -25.17
CA SER A 299 15.07 5.93 -24.57
C SER A 299 14.97 4.74 -23.63
N GLN A 300 15.75 3.67 -23.87
CA GLN A 300 15.77 2.49 -23.01
C GLN A 300 16.55 2.77 -21.73
N ILE A 301 17.64 3.54 -21.82
CA ILE A 301 18.39 4.00 -20.64
C ILE A 301 17.52 4.95 -19.82
N ALA A 302 16.89 5.94 -20.46
CA ALA A 302 16.01 6.89 -19.78
C ALA A 302 14.82 6.20 -19.09
N MET A 303 14.29 5.12 -19.68
CA MET A 303 13.25 4.31 -19.05
C MET A 303 13.75 3.64 -17.77
N LEU A 304 14.94 3.01 -17.80
CA LEU A 304 15.51 2.38 -16.60
C LEU A 304 15.81 3.43 -15.53
N GLU A 305 16.35 4.60 -15.92
CA GLU A 305 16.61 5.72 -15.00
C GLU A 305 15.31 6.24 -14.38
N SER A 306 14.26 6.47 -15.16
CA SER A 306 12.97 6.89 -14.60
C SER A 306 12.37 5.83 -13.69
N GLY A 307 12.47 4.55 -14.04
CA GLY A 307 12.02 3.46 -13.16
C GLY A 307 12.73 3.47 -11.80
N VAL A 308 14.06 3.56 -11.77
CA VAL A 308 14.83 3.50 -10.52
C VAL A 308 14.89 4.80 -9.72
N TYR A 309 14.60 5.96 -10.33
CA TYR A 309 14.57 7.25 -9.61
C TYR A 309 13.15 7.73 -9.29
N ASP A 310 12.15 7.42 -10.13
CA ASP A 310 10.79 7.93 -9.98
C ASP A 310 9.79 6.85 -9.54
N GLY A 311 10.03 5.58 -9.88
CA GLY A 311 9.11 4.47 -9.57
C GLY A 311 8.97 4.21 -8.06
N ARG A 312 7.87 3.56 -7.65
CA ARG A 312 7.54 3.27 -6.24
C ARG A 312 7.63 4.52 -5.34
N THR A 313 7.02 5.62 -5.76
CA THR A 313 7.08 6.91 -5.04
C THR A 313 8.54 7.33 -4.71
N SER A 314 9.40 7.31 -5.74
CA SER A 314 10.84 7.63 -5.65
C SER A 314 11.73 6.67 -4.84
N LEU A 315 11.21 5.52 -4.39
CA LEU A 315 12.06 4.44 -3.85
C LEU A 315 12.80 3.67 -4.97
N GLY A 316 12.26 3.72 -6.19
CA GLY A 316 12.80 3.10 -7.39
C GLY A 316 12.29 1.67 -7.61
N SER A 317 11.79 1.42 -8.82
CA SER A 317 11.36 0.09 -9.27
C SER A 317 12.51 -0.91 -9.27
N ILE A 318 12.21 -2.16 -8.94
CA ILE A 318 13.20 -3.24 -8.91
C ILE A 318 13.15 -4.02 -10.22
N PHE A 319 14.18 -3.87 -11.05
CA PHE A 319 14.29 -4.62 -12.30
C PHE A 319 15.13 -5.89 -12.12
N THR A 320 14.49 -7.06 -12.18
CA THR A 320 15.18 -8.35 -12.19
C THR A 320 15.29 -8.91 -13.60
N PHE A 321 16.49 -9.37 -13.98
CA PHE A 321 16.77 -9.90 -15.30
C PHE A 321 17.49 -11.24 -15.23
N SER A 322 16.99 -12.21 -15.99
CA SER A 322 17.71 -13.48 -16.21
C SER A 322 19.00 -13.22 -17.01
N ALA A 323 20.14 -13.69 -16.49
CA ALA A 323 21.46 -13.38 -17.06
C ALA A 323 21.65 -13.91 -18.50
N GLY A 324 21.02 -15.03 -18.85
CA GLY A 324 21.13 -15.63 -20.17
C GLY A 324 21.40 -17.13 -20.20
N ASN A 325 21.18 -17.71 -21.38
CA ASN A 325 21.32 -19.14 -21.64
C ASN A 325 22.43 -19.45 -22.67
N GLU A 326 23.32 -18.49 -22.93
CA GLU A 326 24.27 -18.50 -24.04
C GLU A 326 25.71 -18.81 -23.63
N TYR A 327 25.96 -19.37 -22.44
CA TYR A 327 27.32 -19.73 -22.01
C TYR A 327 28.04 -20.68 -22.99
N THR A 328 27.32 -21.64 -23.59
CA THR A 328 27.93 -22.55 -24.59
C THR A 328 28.28 -21.88 -25.91
N SER A 329 27.82 -20.64 -26.11
CA SER A 329 28.18 -19.78 -27.22
C SER A 329 29.32 -18.81 -26.84
N ASP A 330 29.91 -18.96 -25.65
CA ASP A 330 30.89 -18.08 -25.02
C ASP A 330 30.43 -16.60 -24.96
N GLU A 331 29.14 -16.37 -24.70
CA GLU A 331 28.59 -15.02 -24.50
C GLU A 331 28.71 -14.56 -23.04
N ASN A 332 29.12 -13.31 -22.88
CA ASN A 332 29.28 -12.63 -21.59
C ASN A 332 28.08 -11.72 -21.32
N VAL A 333 27.64 -11.59 -20.06
CA VAL A 333 26.54 -10.69 -19.70
C VAL A 333 26.81 -9.24 -20.09
N ASN A 334 28.07 -8.77 -20.07
CA ASN A 334 28.45 -7.42 -20.53
C ASN A 334 28.22 -7.16 -22.03
N GLN A 335 27.88 -8.18 -22.83
CA GLN A 335 27.52 -8.01 -24.23
C GLN A 335 26.02 -7.68 -24.40
N LYS A 336 25.23 -7.75 -23.32
CA LYS A 336 23.78 -7.58 -23.33
C LYS A 336 23.37 -6.25 -22.74
N GLY A 337 22.49 -5.52 -23.42
CA GLY A 337 22.09 -4.16 -23.05
C GLY A 337 21.43 -4.06 -21.67
N TYR A 338 20.32 -4.78 -21.46
CA TYR A 338 19.57 -4.70 -20.21
C TYR A 338 20.28 -5.39 -19.05
N GLN A 339 20.68 -6.66 -19.23
CA GLN A 339 21.26 -7.49 -18.17
C GLN A 339 22.56 -6.91 -17.58
N LYS A 340 23.33 -6.12 -18.33
CA LYS A 340 24.55 -5.52 -17.80
C LYS A 340 24.29 -4.22 -17.04
N SER A 341 23.13 -3.59 -17.23
CA SER A 341 22.83 -2.29 -16.65
C SER A 341 22.90 -2.36 -15.13
N ARG A 342 23.56 -1.37 -14.51
CA ARG A 342 23.63 -1.24 -13.05
C ARG A 342 22.25 -1.10 -12.39
N TYR A 343 21.26 -0.63 -13.13
CA TYR A 343 19.87 -0.48 -12.68
C TYR A 343 19.11 -1.81 -12.61
N THR A 344 19.72 -2.92 -13.06
CA THR A 344 19.09 -4.24 -13.10
C THR A 344 19.86 -5.27 -12.26
N ILE A 345 19.14 -6.25 -11.73
CA ILE A 345 19.69 -7.40 -11.01
C ILE A 345 19.83 -8.55 -11.99
N ALA A 346 21.06 -8.82 -12.45
CA ALA A 346 21.35 -9.95 -13.34
C ALA A 346 21.51 -11.26 -12.56
N ILE A 347 20.66 -12.24 -12.88
CA ILE A 347 20.51 -13.48 -12.10
C ILE A 347 20.95 -14.70 -12.92
N GLY A 348 21.99 -15.38 -12.45
CA GLY A 348 22.47 -16.64 -13.04
C GLY A 348 21.74 -17.87 -12.49
N ALA A 349 22.08 -19.05 -13.01
CA ALA A 349 21.39 -20.31 -12.71
C ALA A 349 22.35 -21.40 -12.22
N ILE A 350 21.91 -22.12 -11.18
CA ILE A 350 22.58 -23.30 -10.63
C ILE A 350 21.65 -24.51 -10.59
N THR A 351 22.23 -25.69 -10.71
CA THR A 351 21.51 -26.96 -10.58
C THR A 351 21.24 -27.30 -9.11
N TYR A 352 20.46 -28.35 -8.84
CA TYR A 352 20.28 -28.93 -7.49
C TYR A 352 21.59 -29.34 -6.78
N GLY A 353 22.70 -29.42 -7.52
CA GLY A 353 24.02 -29.71 -6.95
C GLY A 353 24.76 -28.48 -6.43
N GLY A 354 24.20 -27.28 -6.59
CA GLY A 354 24.82 -26.01 -6.26
C GLY A 354 25.90 -25.59 -7.26
N VAL A 355 25.99 -26.26 -8.41
CA VAL A 355 26.96 -25.97 -9.49
C VAL A 355 26.26 -25.25 -10.64
N GLN A 356 27.00 -24.43 -11.39
CA GLN A 356 26.51 -23.69 -12.56
C GLN A 356 25.72 -24.60 -13.50
N SER A 357 24.53 -24.16 -13.90
CA SER A 357 23.80 -24.80 -15.00
C SER A 357 24.56 -24.58 -16.31
N TRP A 358 24.65 -25.62 -17.14
CA TRP A 358 25.54 -25.65 -18.31
C TRP A 358 25.30 -24.53 -19.34
N TYR A 359 24.15 -23.86 -19.29
CA TYR A 359 23.78 -22.75 -20.18
C TYR A 359 23.97 -21.36 -19.54
N SER A 360 24.10 -21.26 -18.20
CA SER A 360 24.00 -19.98 -17.48
C SER A 360 25.10 -19.02 -17.91
N SER A 361 24.74 -17.91 -18.53
CA SER A 361 25.70 -16.86 -18.91
C SER A 361 26.49 -16.36 -17.69
N ILE A 362 27.73 -15.94 -17.94
CA ILE A 362 28.69 -15.48 -16.92
C ILE A 362 29.09 -14.03 -17.19
N GLY A 363 29.60 -13.33 -16.19
CA GLY A 363 30.11 -11.98 -16.37
C GLY A 363 30.20 -11.18 -15.08
N ALA A 364 30.90 -10.05 -15.14
CA ALA A 364 31.02 -9.12 -14.03
C ALA A 364 29.72 -8.40 -13.59
N PRO A 365 28.64 -8.34 -14.41
CA PRO A 365 27.34 -7.85 -13.96
C PRO A 365 26.48 -8.86 -13.18
N VAL A 366 26.78 -10.16 -13.22
CA VAL A 366 25.98 -11.16 -12.48
C VAL A 366 26.05 -10.85 -10.98
N LEU A 367 24.92 -10.51 -10.37
CA LEU A 367 24.86 -10.13 -8.96
C LEU A 367 24.75 -11.37 -8.07
N VAL A 368 23.82 -12.25 -8.39
CA VAL A 368 23.49 -13.46 -7.60
C VAL A 368 23.05 -14.61 -8.50
N VAL A 369 22.91 -15.81 -7.93
CA VAL A 369 22.37 -16.99 -8.62
C VAL A 369 21.25 -17.65 -7.83
N GLY A 370 20.33 -18.29 -8.56
CA GLY A 370 19.22 -19.05 -8.00
C GLY A 370 19.09 -20.47 -8.59
N PRO A 371 18.35 -21.37 -7.91
CA PRO A 371 18.09 -22.72 -8.38
C PRO A 371 17.35 -22.77 -9.72
N SER A 372 17.81 -23.65 -10.61
CA SER A 372 17.25 -23.90 -11.93
C SER A 372 17.51 -25.34 -12.39
N ASN A 373 17.04 -25.69 -13.59
CA ASN A 373 17.35 -26.96 -14.25
C ASN A 373 18.81 -27.02 -14.73
N GLY A 374 19.15 -28.06 -15.51
CA GLY A 374 20.49 -28.29 -16.05
C GLY A 374 21.19 -29.52 -15.46
N GLY A 375 20.60 -30.08 -14.40
CA GLY A 375 20.86 -31.44 -13.91
C GLY A 375 19.81 -32.43 -14.44
N SER A 376 19.46 -33.42 -13.61
CA SER A 376 18.38 -34.38 -13.84
C SER A 376 16.97 -33.91 -13.41
N LEU A 377 16.84 -32.76 -12.76
CA LEU A 377 15.56 -32.18 -12.32
C LEU A 377 15.30 -30.85 -13.02
N GLY A 378 14.04 -30.61 -13.41
CA GLY A 378 13.54 -29.31 -13.84
C GLY A 378 12.89 -28.53 -12.71
N ILE A 379 12.26 -27.41 -13.03
CA ILE A 379 11.51 -26.58 -12.10
C ILE A 379 10.02 -26.88 -12.26
N THR A 380 9.40 -27.33 -11.17
CA THR A 380 7.96 -27.52 -11.08
C THR A 380 7.25 -26.17 -10.90
N THR A 381 6.36 -25.82 -11.82
CA THR A 381 5.63 -24.54 -11.84
C THR A 381 4.32 -24.67 -12.66
N ALA A 382 3.52 -23.61 -12.67
CA ALA A 382 2.35 -23.45 -13.53
C ALA A 382 2.71 -23.60 -15.02
N ASP A 383 1.75 -24.01 -15.81
CA ASP A 383 1.82 -24.15 -17.26
C ASP A 383 0.45 -23.83 -17.84
N ARG A 384 0.36 -23.52 -19.13
CA ARG A 384 -0.95 -23.18 -19.71
C ARG A 384 -1.97 -24.31 -19.54
N THR A 385 -3.17 -23.93 -19.19
CA THR A 385 -4.32 -24.79 -18.89
C THR A 385 -4.56 -25.79 -20.02
N GLY A 386 -4.68 -27.06 -19.64
CA GLY A 386 -4.92 -28.17 -20.55
C GLY A 386 -3.63 -28.72 -21.17
N SER A 387 -3.57 -28.77 -22.51
CA SER A 387 -2.50 -29.47 -23.24
C SER A 387 -1.78 -28.60 -24.27
N VAL A 388 -1.89 -27.28 -24.12
CA VAL A 388 -1.28 -26.29 -25.02
C VAL A 388 0.08 -25.80 -24.51
N GLY A 389 0.35 -26.00 -23.22
CA GLY A 389 1.59 -25.66 -22.55
C GLY A 389 2.80 -26.55 -22.88
N TYR A 390 3.82 -26.49 -22.04
CA TYR A 390 4.98 -27.38 -22.06
C TYR A 390 4.60 -28.85 -21.84
N SER A 391 3.54 -29.11 -21.10
CA SER A 391 3.06 -30.44 -20.75
C SER A 391 1.60 -30.66 -21.19
N SER A 392 1.05 -31.82 -20.83
CA SER A 392 -0.37 -32.14 -21.04
C SER A 392 -1.25 -31.84 -19.82
N THR A 393 -0.72 -31.13 -18.84
CA THR A 393 -1.38 -30.70 -17.60
C THR A 393 -1.16 -29.20 -17.41
N ASN A 394 -1.91 -28.58 -16.50
CA ASN A 394 -1.77 -27.18 -16.09
C ASN A 394 -0.43 -26.90 -15.35
N TYR A 395 0.44 -27.88 -15.21
CA TYR A 395 1.72 -27.76 -14.53
C TYR A 395 2.81 -28.42 -15.36
N THR A 396 4.04 -27.96 -15.23
CA THR A 396 5.22 -28.55 -15.83
C THR A 396 6.28 -28.80 -14.77
N ASP A 397 7.03 -29.91 -14.87
CA ASP A 397 8.14 -30.29 -13.99
C ASP A 397 9.52 -30.16 -14.68
N ASP A 398 9.54 -29.67 -15.92
CA ASP A 398 10.73 -29.55 -16.77
C ASP A 398 11.04 -28.09 -17.18
N PHE A 399 10.44 -27.09 -16.51
CA PHE A 399 10.76 -25.68 -16.76
C PHE A 399 12.22 -25.37 -16.34
N GLY A 400 12.86 -24.41 -17.01
CA GLY A 400 14.31 -24.28 -16.93
C GLY A 400 14.89 -23.03 -17.56
N GLY A 401 16.22 -23.01 -17.70
CA GLY A 401 16.96 -21.82 -18.11
C GLY A 401 17.20 -20.87 -16.94
N THR A 402 17.99 -19.82 -17.19
CA THR A 402 18.04 -18.67 -16.28
C THR A 402 16.66 -18.05 -16.07
N SER A 403 15.76 -18.23 -17.05
CA SER A 403 14.34 -17.87 -16.97
C SER A 403 13.54 -18.51 -15.84
N SER A 404 14.03 -19.59 -15.25
CA SER A 404 13.42 -20.14 -14.03
C SER A 404 14.14 -19.71 -12.77
N SER A 405 15.38 -19.22 -12.85
CA SER A 405 16.14 -18.68 -11.72
C SER A 405 15.76 -17.23 -11.40
N GLY A 406 15.66 -16.39 -12.44
CA GLY A 406 15.25 -15.00 -12.35
C GLY A 406 13.98 -14.75 -11.54
N PRO A 407 12.84 -15.40 -11.86
CA PRO A 407 11.58 -15.15 -11.15
C PRO A 407 11.62 -15.58 -9.68
N LYS A 408 12.54 -16.48 -9.29
CA LYS A 408 12.73 -16.82 -7.88
C LYS A 408 13.31 -15.64 -7.09
N VAL A 409 14.24 -14.92 -7.71
CA VAL A 409 14.82 -13.73 -7.09
C VAL A 409 13.83 -12.56 -7.13
N ALA A 410 12.96 -12.48 -8.14
CA ALA A 410 11.84 -11.54 -8.14
C ALA A 410 10.86 -11.79 -6.99
N GLY A 411 10.43 -13.05 -6.79
CA GLY A 411 9.61 -13.41 -5.63
C GLY A 411 10.33 -13.21 -4.30
N LEU A 412 11.64 -13.50 -4.22
CA LEU A 412 12.43 -13.16 -3.03
C LEU A 412 12.45 -11.65 -2.76
N ALA A 413 12.63 -10.82 -3.79
CA ALA A 413 12.53 -9.37 -3.64
C ALA A 413 11.14 -8.96 -3.11
N GLY A 414 10.07 -9.67 -3.49
CA GLY A 414 8.74 -9.49 -2.91
C GLY A 414 8.68 -9.79 -1.41
N LEU A 415 9.30 -10.89 -0.97
CA LEU A 415 9.39 -11.20 0.48
C LEU A 415 10.22 -10.16 1.25
N ILE A 416 11.27 -9.63 0.63
CA ILE A 416 12.12 -8.58 1.22
C ILE A 416 11.36 -7.26 1.34
N LEU A 417 10.58 -6.87 0.32
CA LEU A 417 9.78 -5.65 0.35
C LEU A 417 8.59 -5.72 1.31
N GLU A 418 7.97 -6.89 1.49
CA GLU A 418 6.96 -7.05 2.54
C GLU A 418 7.58 -6.87 3.94
N ALA A 419 8.84 -7.29 4.11
CA ALA A 419 9.55 -7.14 5.37
C ALA A 419 9.96 -5.69 5.66
N GLU A 420 10.39 -4.94 4.65
CA GLU A 420 10.69 -3.51 4.74
C GLU A 420 10.27 -2.78 3.44
N PRO A 421 9.08 -2.15 3.42
CA PRO A 421 8.56 -1.49 2.22
C PRO A 421 9.37 -0.27 1.78
N THR A 422 10.11 0.39 2.69
CA THR A 422 10.84 1.64 2.38
C THR A 422 12.18 1.41 1.70
N LEU A 423 12.57 0.17 1.41
CA LEU A 423 13.84 -0.12 0.74
C LEU A 423 13.89 0.46 -0.66
N THR A 424 15.02 1.11 -0.99
CA THR A 424 15.29 1.58 -2.35
C THR A 424 15.75 0.43 -3.26
N TRP A 425 15.77 0.66 -4.56
CA TRP A 425 16.34 -0.29 -5.53
C TRP A 425 17.81 -0.64 -5.25
N ARG A 426 18.59 0.28 -4.65
CA ARG A 426 19.99 0.06 -4.26
C ARG A 426 20.09 -0.80 -3.00
N ASP A 427 19.24 -0.55 -2.02
CA ASP A 427 19.16 -1.37 -0.80
C ASP A 427 18.83 -2.82 -1.13
N MET A 428 17.92 -3.06 -2.07
CA MET A 428 17.59 -4.40 -2.56
C MET A 428 18.83 -5.13 -3.11
N GLN A 429 19.66 -4.45 -3.92
CA GLN A 429 20.91 -5.04 -4.41
C GLN A 429 21.89 -5.33 -3.27
N ALA A 430 22.02 -4.41 -2.32
CA ALA A 430 22.90 -4.53 -1.16
C ALA A 430 22.51 -5.73 -0.28
N ILE A 431 21.22 -5.87 0.04
CA ILE A 431 20.70 -6.98 0.84
C ILE A 431 21.01 -8.30 0.15
N LEU A 432 20.80 -8.41 -1.17
CA LEU A 432 21.13 -9.62 -1.94
C LEU A 432 22.63 -9.92 -1.93
N VAL A 433 23.50 -8.90 -2.04
CA VAL A 433 24.96 -9.04 -1.96
C VAL A 433 25.38 -9.57 -0.58
N HIS A 434 24.82 -9.02 0.49
CA HIS A 434 25.22 -9.31 1.86
C HIS A 434 24.59 -10.59 2.43
N SER A 435 23.44 -11.03 1.91
CA SER A 435 22.75 -12.25 2.36
C SER A 435 23.11 -13.51 1.56
N SER A 436 23.63 -13.35 0.34
CA SER A 436 23.98 -14.48 -0.53
C SER A 436 25.17 -15.28 -0.02
N THR A 437 25.20 -16.58 -0.33
CA THR A 437 26.24 -17.50 0.15
C THR A 437 27.02 -18.16 -0.99
N PRO A 438 28.35 -18.32 -0.87
CA PRO A 438 29.13 -19.01 -1.89
C PRO A 438 28.67 -20.47 -2.08
N ASN A 439 28.17 -20.78 -3.27
CA ASN A 439 27.88 -22.13 -3.75
C ASN A 439 29.10 -22.70 -4.53
N ASP A 440 29.16 -24.02 -4.72
CA ASP A 440 30.32 -24.68 -5.37
C ASP A 440 31.67 -24.13 -4.88
N VAL A 441 31.87 -24.08 -3.56
CA VAL A 441 32.97 -23.35 -2.88
C VAL A 441 34.39 -23.75 -3.31
N ASN A 442 34.55 -24.83 -4.08
CA ASN A 442 35.84 -25.28 -4.59
C ASN A 442 36.08 -24.86 -6.06
N HIS A 443 35.14 -24.15 -6.68
CA HIS A 443 35.27 -23.64 -8.04
C HIS A 443 36.42 -22.63 -8.11
N GLU A 444 37.25 -22.72 -9.16
CA GLU A 444 38.48 -21.95 -9.26
C GLU A 444 38.27 -20.44 -9.51
N ASN A 445 37.06 -20.05 -9.90
CA ASN A 445 36.71 -18.66 -10.17
C ASN A 445 36.30 -17.87 -8.91
N TRP A 446 36.08 -18.54 -7.77
CA TRP A 446 35.87 -17.83 -6.51
C TRP A 446 37.12 -17.06 -6.11
N SER A 447 36.92 -15.79 -5.82
CA SER A 447 37.95 -14.83 -5.42
C SER A 447 37.39 -13.91 -4.36
N VAL A 448 38.25 -13.14 -3.70
CA VAL A 448 37.84 -12.19 -2.67
C VAL A 448 38.17 -10.79 -3.16
N ASN A 449 37.18 -9.91 -3.20
CA ASN A 449 37.36 -8.53 -3.63
C ASN A 449 38.08 -7.68 -2.56
N GLY A 450 38.29 -6.39 -2.83
CA GLY A 450 38.96 -5.48 -1.90
C GLY A 450 38.24 -5.25 -0.57
N ALA A 451 36.92 -5.51 -0.51
CA ALA A 451 36.09 -5.40 0.68
C ALA A 451 36.07 -6.68 1.53
N GLY A 452 36.75 -7.74 1.08
CA GLY A 452 36.74 -9.04 1.77
C GLY A 452 35.56 -9.94 1.38
N MET A 453 34.76 -9.56 0.38
CA MET A 453 33.60 -10.36 -0.05
C MET A 453 33.97 -11.41 -1.10
N PRO A 454 33.44 -12.65 -0.98
CA PRO A 454 33.60 -13.67 -1.99
C PRO A 454 32.80 -13.31 -3.25
N VAL A 455 33.43 -13.38 -4.42
CA VAL A 455 32.82 -13.04 -5.69
C VAL A 455 33.33 -13.93 -6.82
N SER A 456 32.45 -14.21 -7.79
CA SER A 456 32.73 -15.04 -8.96
C SER A 456 31.99 -14.52 -10.19
N HIS A 457 32.64 -14.51 -11.36
CA HIS A 457 31.98 -14.23 -12.65
C HIS A 457 30.91 -15.26 -13.03
N TYR A 458 30.92 -16.43 -12.38
CA TYR A 458 29.95 -17.50 -12.60
C TYR A 458 28.74 -17.43 -11.68
N TYR A 459 28.94 -16.87 -10.48
CA TYR A 459 27.98 -16.96 -9.39
C TYR A 459 27.63 -15.61 -8.74
N GLY A 460 28.21 -14.51 -9.22
CA GLY A 460 28.13 -13.21 -8.56
C GLY A 460 28.67 -13.30 -7.13
N PHE A 461 27.90 -12.80 -6.17
CA PHE A 461 28.16 -12.92 -4.73
C PHE A 461 27.71 -14.26 -4.14
N GLY A 462 26.95 -15.05 -4.91
CA GLY A 462 26.59 -16.42 -4.56
C GLY A 462 25.11 -16.72 -4.74
N MET A 463 24.73 -17.84 -4.14
CA MET A 463 23.36 -18.32 -4.14
C MET A 463 22.53 -17.51 -3.15
N VAL A 464 21.38 -17.02 -3.60
CA VAL A 464 20.42 -16.30 -2.75
C VAL A 464 19.91 -17.18 -1.60
N ASP A 465 19.69 -16.57 -0.44
CA ASP A 465 19.12 -17.19 0.75
C ASP A 465 17.97 -16.31 1.26
N ALA A 466 16.74 -16.80 1.13
CA ALA A 466 15.54 -16.02 1.38
C ALA A 466 15.37 -15.66 2.86
N THR A 467 15.61 -16.63 3.74
CA THR A 467 15.55 -16.39 5.20
C THR A 467 16.62 -15.38 5.62
N ALA A 468 17.85 -15.49 5.10
CA ALA A 468 18.91 -14.55 5.43
C ALA A 468 18.61 -13.14 4.91
N ALA A 469 18.07 -13.01 3.69
CA ALA A 469 17.76 -11.72 3.09
C ALA A 469 16.65 -10.98 3.85
N VAL A 470 15.55 -11.67 4.19
CA VAL A 470 14.46 -11.08 4.98
C VAL A 470 14.91 -10.68 6.38
N ASN A 471 15.68 -11.53 7.07
CA ASN A 471 16.24 -11.18 8.39
C ASN A 471 17.15 -9.93 8.34
N LEU A 472 17.86 -9.77 7.23
CA LEU A 472 18.72 -8.61 7.02
C LEU A 472 17.88 -7.35 6.74
N ALA A 473 16.81 -7.49 5.96
CA ALA A 473 15.88 -6.40 5.63
C ALA A 473 15.21 -5.80 6.87
N GLU A 474 14.73 -6.64 7.80
CA GLU A 474 14.05 -6.20 9.05
C GLU A 474 14.88 -5.26 9.94
N ASN A 475 16.20 -5.24 9.76
CA ASN A 475 17.12 -4.39 10.54
C ASN A 475 18.08 -3.64 9.60
N TRP A 476 17.68 -3.42 8.35
CA TRP A 476 18.53 -2.77 7.36
C TRP A 476 18.59 -1.27 7.62
N THR A 477 19.79 -0.72 7.62
CA THR A 477 19.98 0.72 7.58
C THR A 477 20.07 1.13 6.12
N LEU A 478 19.17 2.04 5.70
CA LEU A 478 19.14 2.54 4.32
C LEU A 478 20.51 3.06 3.90
N LEU A 479 20.89 2.75 2.66
CA LEU A 479 22.07 3.33 2.05
C LEU A 479 21.90 4.84 1.93
N GLY A 480 22.97 5.58 2.19
CA GLY A 480 23.02 7.01 1.91
C GLY A 480 22.78 7.35 0.42
N PRO A 481 22.61 8.63 0.09
CA PRO A 481 22.40 9.08 -1.29
C PRO A 481 23.47 8.57 -2.25
N GLU A 482 23.07 8.32 -3.50
CA GLU A 482 24.01 7.90 -4.53
C GLU A 482 24.96 9.04 -4.92
N VAL A 483 26.26 8.75 -4.91
CA VAL A 483 27.33 9.63 -5.37
C VAL A 483 28.11 9.00 -6.52
N ASN A 484 28.42 9.84 -7.52
CA ASN A 484 29.04 9.42 -8.77
C ASN A 484 30.38 10.12 -8.99
N ILE A 485 31.46 9.34 -9.11
CA ILE A 485 32.80 9.85 -9.43
C ILE A 485 33.18 9.44 -10.84
N SER A 486 33.45 10.42 -11.68
CA SER A 486 33.90 10.17 -13.07
C SER A 486 35.36 10.54 -13.27
N THR A 487 36.11 9.64 -13.89
CA THR A 487 37.41 9.99 -14.46
C THR A 487 37.26 10.94 -15.66
N PRO A 488 38.29 11.70 -16.05
CA PRO A 488 38.27 12.44 -17.31
C PRO A 488 38.10 11.49 -18.50
N LEU A 489 37.38 11.92 -19.54
CA LEU A 489 37.38 11.22 -20.82
C LEU A 489 38.79 11.25 -21.44
N TYR A 490 39.41 10.08 -21.56
CA TYR A 490 40.71 9.92 -22.18
C TYR A 490 40.54 9.57 -23.64
N THR A 491 41.20 10.29 -24.54
CA THR A 491 41.15 10.05 -25.99
C THR A 491 42.53 9.65 -26.56
N PRO A 492 43.15 8.53 -26.10
CA PRO A 492 44.53 8.21 -26.42
C PRO A 492 44.77 7.93 -27.93
N SER A 493 43.78 7.37 -28.64
CA SER A 493 43.94 6.89 -30.02
C SER A 493 45.19 6.02 -30.22
N VAL A 494 45.34 4.97 -29.39
CA VAL A 494 46.53 4.10 -29.34
C VAL A 494 46.21 2.70 -29.85
N ASN A 495 47.10 2.17 -30.69
CA ASN A 495 46.97 0.82 -31.25
C ASN A 495 47.10 -0.26 -30.16
N ILE A 496 46.26 -1.29 -30.26
CA ILE A 496 46.32 -2.49 -29.44
C ILE A 496 47.49 -3.37 -29.93
N PRO A 497 48.40 -3.81 -29.06
CA PRO A 497 49.54 -4.65 -29.47
C PRO A 497 49.13 -6.08 -29.83
N SER A 498 49.29 -6.46 -31.11
CA SER A 498 49.11 -7.85 -31.59
C SER A 498 50.20 -8.85 -31.15
N SER A 499 50.90 -8.56 -30.05
CA SER A 499 51.99 -9.40 -29.53
C SER A 499 51.56 -10.31 -28.37
N GLY A 500 50.26 -10.35 -28.06
CA GLY A 500 49.73 -11.00 -26.86
C GLY A 500 50.18 -10.32 -25.56
N THR A 501 50.52 -9.03 -25.63
CA THR A 501 50.88 -8.20 -24.45
C THR A 501 49.78 -7.16 -24.26
N PRO A 502 49.23 -7.00 -23.04
CA PRO A 502 48.13 -6.07 -22.80
C PRO A 502 48.57 -4.61 -23.02
N LEU A 503 47.67 -3.82 -23.59
CA LEU A 503 47.68 -2.37 -23.53
C LEU A 503 47.05 -1.94 -22.19
N SER A 504 47.83 -1.25 -21.36
CA SER A 504 47.38 -0.85 -20.02
C SER A 504 47.18 0.66 -19.93
N PHE A 505 46.04 1.06 -19.35
CA PHE A 505 45.77 2.43 -18.91
C PHE A 505 45.55 2.44 -17.40
N SER A 506 45.94 3.53 -16.75
CA SER A 506 45.72 3.67 -15.31
C SER A 506 45.30 5.09 -14.95
N HIS A 507 44.42 5.20 -13.94
CA HIS A 507 44.02 6.44 -13.31
C HIS A 507 44.13 6.29 -11.80
N THR A 508 44.54 7.35 -11.10
CA THR A 508 44.55 7.38 -9.63
C THR A 508 43.38 8.23 -9.15
N VAL A 509 42.38 7.57 -8.58
CA VAL A 509 41.23 8.21 -7.92
C VAL A 509 41.68 8.68 -6.53
N THR A 510 41.32 9.90 -6.16
CA THR A 510 41.65 10.49 -4.84
C THR A 510 40.46 10.61 -3.92
N ASP A 511 39.27 10.75 -4.50
CA ASP A 511 38.01 10.83 -3.78
C ASP A 511 37.69 9.46 -3.16
N LEU A 512 36.97 9.46 -2.04
CA LEU A 512 36.62 8.26 -1.30
C LEU A 512 35.13 7.96 -1.52
N LEU A 513 34.84 6.76 -2.01
CA LEU A 513 33.50 6.26 -2.28
C LEU A 513 33.47 4.79 -1.91
N ASN A 514 32.45 4.35 -1.19
CA ASN A 514 32.11 2.95 -1.00
C ASN A 514 31.42 2.48 -2.29
N ILE A 515 32.15 1.71 -3.10
CA ILE A 515 31.69 1.34 -4.44
C ILE A 515 30.51 0.38 -4.34
N GLU A 516 29.49 0.61 -5.17
CA GLU A 516 28.43 -0.36 -5.47
C GLU A 516 28.63 -0.93 -6.89
N SER A 517 28.95 -0.08 -7.85
CA SER A 517 29.21 -0.49 -9.23
C SER A 517 30.28 0.37 -9.90
N VAL A 518 30.97 -0.22 -10.89
CA VAL A 518 31.94 0.50 -11.73
C VAL A 518 31.63 0.27 -13.20
N GLU A 519 31.47 1.36 -13.94
CA GLU A 519 31.26 1.35 -15.38
C GLU A 519 32.52 1.77 -16.13
N LEU A 520 32.86 1.02 -17.19
CA LEU A 520 33.93 1.33 -18.13
C LEU A 520 33.33 1.62 -19.51
N PHE A 521 33.36 2.89 -19.90
CA PHE A 521 33.04 3.34 -21.24
C PHE A 521 34.29 3.28 -22.12
N MET A 522 34.19 2.69 -23.31
CA MET A 522 35.28 2.60 -24.28
C MET A 522 34.81 2.76 -25.73
N ASP A 523 35.67 3.37 -26.56
CA ASP A 523 35.58 3.33 -28.02
C ASP A 523 36.81 2.59 -28.59
N ILE A 524 36.58 1.44 -29.22
CA ILE A 524 37.60 0.58 -29.80
C ILE A 524 37.26 0.25 -31.25
N ASP A 525 38.18 0.57 -32.15
CA ASP A 525 38.15 0.08 -33.53
C ASP A 525 38.96 -1.22 -33.63
N HIS A 526 38.33 -2.39 -33.76
CA HIS A 526 38.98 -3.70 -33.97
C HIS A 526 38.15 -4.54 -34.95
N GLN A 527 38.77 -5.17 -35.96
CA GLN A 527 37.98 -5.94 -36.95
C GLN A 527 37.44 -7.24 -36.38
N ASP A 528 38.18 -7.81 -35.42
CA ASP A 528 37.84 -9.04 -34.72
C ASP A 528 37.80 -8.75 -33.19
N PRO A 529 36.84 -7.96 -32.67
CA PRO A 529 36.78 -7.58 -31.24
C PRO A 529 36.61 -8.79 -30.32
N GLU A 530 36.16 -9.91 -30.87
CA GLU A 530 35.93 -11.15 -30.17
C GLU A 530 37.23 -11.83 -29.71
N ASP A 531 38.39 -11.34 -30.16
CA ASP A 531 39.73 -11.71 -29.66
C ASP A 531 40.19 -10.84 -28.46
N LEU A 532 39.39 -9.85 -28.05
CA LEU A 532 39.77 -8.94 -26.97
C LEU A 532 39.35 -9.46 -25.60
N ILE A 533 40.31 -9.42 -24.67
CA ILE A 533 40.06 -9.54 -23.24
C ILE A 533 40.24 -8.16 -22.61
N ILE A 534 39.20 -7.66 -21.95
CA ILE A 534 39.22 -6.39 -21.23
C ILE A 534 39.06 -6.67 -19.73
N THR A 535 39.99 -6.17 -18.94
CA THR A 535 39.97 -6.33 -17.49
C THR A 535 40.13 -5.01 -16.77
N LEU A 536 39.48 -4.89 -15.62
CA LEU A 536 39.59 -3.77 -14.69
C LEU A 536 40.19 -4.28 -13.39
N THR A 537 41.28 -3.67 -12.94
CA THR A 537 41.94 -4.00 -11.66
C THR A 537 41.80 -2.83 -10.70
N SER A 538 41.24 -3.10 -9.51
CA SER A 538 41.06 -2.12 -8.45
C SER A 538 42.36 -1.90 -7.66
N PRO A 539 42.44 -0.84 -6.82
CA PRO A 539 43.62 -0.55 -6.01
C PRO A 539 43.99 -1.66 -5.02
N SER A 540 43.00 -2.44 -4.57
CA SER A 540 43.19 -3.60 -3.70
C SER A 540 43.89 -4.77 -4.42
N GLY A 541 43.88 -4.75 -5.76
CA GLY A 541 44.48 -5.75 -6.63
C GLY A 541 43.48 -6.81 -7.12
N TYR A 542 42.19 -6.68 -6.80
CA TYR A 542 41.14 -7.50 -7.39
C TYR A 542 40.95 -7.16 -8.87
N THR A 543 40.73 -8.17 -9.71
CA THR A 543 40.58 -8.00 -11.17
C THR A 543 39.25 -8.53 -11.67
N SER A 544 38.42 -7.65 -12.21
CA SER A 544 37.20 -7.98 -12.95
C SER A 544 37.49 -8.21 -14.43
N ILE A 545 36.93 -9.29 -14.97
CA ILE A 545 36.90 -9.57 -16.42
C ILE A 545 35.62 -8.93 -16.97
N LEU A 546 35.79 -7.86 -17.74
CA LEU A 546 34.68 -7.08 -18.32
C LEU A 546 34.28 -7.61 -19.69
N ALA A 547 35.27 -8.08 -20.45
CA ALA A 547 35.08 -8.78 -21.72
C ALA A 547 36.08 -9.92 -21.82
N ASP A 548 35.63 -11.05 -22.35
CA ASP A 548 36.40 -12.25 -22.68
C ASP A 548 36.27 -12.58 -24.17
N THR A 549 37.06 -13.57 -24.62
CA THR A 549 37.08 -13.96 -26.03
C THR A 549 35.79 -14.65 -26.41
N ASN A 550 35.15 -14.22 -27.50
CA ASN A 550 33.90 -14.79 -28.04
C ASN A 550 34.18 -15.40 -29.45
N PRO A 551 33.53 -16.49 -29.86
CA PRO A 551 33.72 -17.10 -31.18
C PRO A 551 32.97 -16.44 -32.34
N ALA A 552 32.14 -15.42 -32.10
CA ALA A 552 31.34 -14.80 -33.16
C ALA A 552 31.76 -13.35 -33.50
N ASP A 553 31.67 -13.03 -34.80
CA ASP A 553 32.31 -11.90 -35.49
C ASP A 553 31.35 -10.72 -35.60
N TYR A 554 31.70 -9.57 -34.98
CA TYR A 554 30.76 -8.47 -34.72
C TYR A 554 31.22 -7.06 -35.12
N GLY A 555 32.43 -6.88 -35.67
CA GLY A 555 32.93 -5.56 -36.09
C GLY A 555 33.48 -4.68 -34.95
N ASN A 556 33.46 -3.34 -35.03
CA ASN A 556 34.16 -2.51 -34.03
C ASN A 556 33.34 -2.30 -32.73
N MET A 557 33.97 -2.38 -31.56
CA MET A 557 33.39 -2.02 -30.25
C MET A 557 33.35 -0.49 -30.05
N ARG A 558 32.41 0.20 -30.69
CA ARG A 558 32.32 1.68 -30.62
C ARG A 558 31.34 2.16 -29.56
N TYR A 559 31.81 3.03 -28.67
CA TYR A 559 31.01 3.70 -27.63
C TYR A 559 30.23 2.71 -26.74
N HIS A 560 30.89 1.65 -26.28
CA HIS A 560 30.27 0.68 -25.38
C HIS A 560 30.68 0.90 -23.93
N ASP A 561 29.72 0.68 -23.06
CA ASP A 561 29.86 0.54 -21.62
C ASP A 561 29.97 -0.94 -21.22
N MET A 562 30.73 -1.20 -20.16
CA MET A 562 30.83 -2.50 -19.50
C MET A 562 30.76 -2.27 -17.99
N VAL A 563 30.01 -3.08 -17.28
CA VAL A 563 29.74 -2.90 -15.84
C VAL A 563 30.42 -4.00 -15.04
N SER A 564 30.83 -3.66 -13.81
CA SER A 564 31.23 -4.63 -12.80
C SER A 564 30.58 -4.33 -11.46
N MET A 565 29.85 -5.31 -10.94
CA MET A 565 29.32 -5.32 -9.58
C MET A 565 30.32 -5.90 -8.57
N HIS A 566 31.43 -6.49 -9.04
CA HIS A 566 32.35 -7.26 -8.19
C HIS A 566 33.19 -6.40 -7.23
N HIS A 567 33.24 -5.10 -7.48
CA HIS A 567 33.93 -4.13 -6.64
C HIS A 567 33.05 -3.58 -5.52
N TYR A 568 31.85 -4.14 -5.30
CA TYR A 568 30.95 -3.75 -4.23
C TYR A 568 31.69 -3.70 -2.87
N GLY A 569 31.45 -2.66 -2.08
CA GLY A 569 32.09 -2.37 -0.80
C GLY A 569 33.58 -1.99 -0.86
N GLU A 570 34.23 -1.98 -2.03
CA GLU A 570 35.61 -1.50 -2.13
C GLU A 570 35.66 0.03 -2.03
N LEU A 571 36.70 0.57 -1.37
CA LEU A 571 36.99 2.00 -1.45
C LEU A 571 37.55 2.37 -2.83
N SER A 572 37.02 3.42 -3.45
CA SER A 572 37.43 3.88 -4.77
C SER A 572 38.85 4.45 -4.83
N ALA A 573 39.39 4.96 -3.72
CA ALA A 573 40.68 5.63 -3.69
C ALA A 573 41.86 4.71 -4.07
N GLY A 574 42.70 5.18 -4.99
CA GLY A 574 43.91 4.49 -5.41
C GLY A 574 44.01 4.32 -6.92
N THR A 575 44.93 3.46 -7.37
CA THR A 575 45.20 3.29 -8.81
C THR A 575 44.37 2.17 -9.41
N TRP A 576 43.46 2.56 -10.30
CA TRP A 576 42.70 1.65 -11.15
C TRP A 576 43.44 1.41 -12.46
N THR A 577 43.42 0.17 -12.94
CA THR A 577 44.10 -0.22 -14.17
C THR A 577 43.17 -0.97 -15.12
N VAL A 578 42.99 -0.43 -16.32
CA VAL A 578 42.30 -1.09 -17.44
C VAL A 578 43.35 -1.78 -18.31
N ASN A 579 43.19 -3.07 -18.58
CA ASN A 579 44.02 -3.79 -19.55
C ASN A 579 43.17 -4.28 -20.72
N VAL A 580 43.63 -3.99 -21.94
CA VAL A 580 43.08 -4.52 -23.19
C VAL A 580 44.09 -5.45 -23.81
N LEU A 581 43.76 -6.73 -23.92
CA LEU A 581 44.60 -7.76 -24.50
C LEU A 581 43.95 -8.33 -25.74
N ASP A 582 44.64 -8.25 -26.87
CA ASP A 582 44.33 -9.00 -28.08
C ASP A 582 45.05 -10.36 -28.02
N VAL A 583 44.28 -11.46 -28.02
CA VAL A 583 44.83 -12.81 -27.90
C VAL A 583 45.29 -13.41 -29.24
N ASP A 584 44.76 -12.96 -30.38
CA ASP A 584 45.21 -13.44 -31.69
C ASP A 584 46.38 -12.62 -32.22
N SER A 585 47.58 -13.08 -31.86
CA SER A 585 48.83 -12.52 -32.37
C SER A 585 49.03 -12.57 -33.91
N THR A 586 48.10 -13.20 -34.65
CA THR A 586 48.09 -13.29 -36.11
C THR A 586 46.91 -12.60 -36.79
N GLY A 587 45.96 -12.08 -36.01
CA GLY A 587 44.68 -11.51 -36.43
C GLY A 587 44.75 -10.04 -36.89
N SER A 588 43.58 -9.41 -36.97
CA SER A 588 43.50 -7.96 -37.24
C SER A 588 44.10 -7.13 -36.10
N THR A 589 44.37 -5.86 -36.34
CA THR A 589 44.88 -4.94 -35.31
C THR A 589 43.83 -3.88 -35.03
N GLY A 590 43.62 -3.51 -33.77
CA GLY A 590 42.73 -2.42 -33.41
C GLY A 590 43.37 -1.22 -32.73
N THR A 591 42.53 -0.24 -32.39
CA THR A 591 42.88 1.02 -31.74
C THR A 591 41.88 1.31 -30.63
N VAL A 592 42.36 1.63 -29.43
CA VAL A 592 41.54 2.24 -28.38
C VAL A 592 41.52 3.75 -28.65
N ASN A 593 40.37 4.26 -29.06
CA ASN A 593 40.14 5.67 -29.33
C ASN A 593 39.97 6.42 -28.02
N ASP A 594 38.98 5.99 -27.23
CA ASP A 594 38.53 6.66 -26.01
C ASP A 594 38.28 5.67 -24.86
N TRP A 595 38.43 6.12 -23.62
CA TRP A 595 37.97 5.40 -22.43
C TRP A 595 37.67 6.33 -21.25
N GLN A 596 36.74 5.91 -20.38
CA GLN A 596 36.35 6.58 -19.14
C GLN A 596 35.84 5.55 -18.12
N LEU A 597 36.22 5.71 -16.87
CA LEU A 597 35.61 5.03 -15.72
C LEU A 597 34.63 5.95 -14.99
N VAL A 598 33.51 5.38 -14.55
CA VAL A 598 32.53 5.98 -13.64
C VAL A 598 32.34 5.02 -12.46
N PHE A 599 32.39 5.57 -11.25
CA PHE A 599 32.19 4.84 -10.00
C PHE A 599 30.90 5.33 -9.36
N HIS A 600 30.06 4.40 -8.92
CA HIS A 600 28.78 4.67 -8.26
C HIS A 600 28.78 4.04 -6.89
N GLY A 601 28.21 4.72 -5.89
CA GLY A 601 28.06 4.18 -4.55
C GLY A 601 27.69 5.24 -3.52
N THR A 602 28.01 4.99 -2.26
CA THR A 602 27.82 5.96 -1.17
C THR A 602 29.13 6.66 -0.83
N GLU A 603 29.03 7.81 -0.19
CA GLU A 603 30.20 8.44 0.43
C GLU A 603 30.82 7.50 1.48
N ALA A 604 32.14 7.54 1.58
CA ALA A 604 32.85 6.70 2.53
C ALA A 604 32.87 7.35 3.91
N ASP A 605 32.76 6.53 4.95
CA ASP A 605 33.17 6.81 6.33
C ASP A 605 34.51 6.07 6.55
N ALA A 606 35.59 6.81 6.80
CA ALA A 606 36.94 6.23 6.82
C ALA A 606 37.32 5.57 8.14
N ASP A 607 36.68 5.91 9.25
CA ASP A 607 36.99 5.36 10.56
C ASP A 607 35.81 4.62 11.23
N GLY A 608 34.63 4.66 10.61
CA GLY A 608 33.48 3.86 10.98
C GLY A 608 32.74 4.40 12.20
N ASP A 609 32.85 5.70 12.46
CA ASP A 609 32.21 6.35 13.60
C ASP A 609 30.77 6.82 13.33
N GLY A 610 30.28 6.61 12.10
CA GLY A 610 28.92 6.93 11.68
C GLY A 610 28.82 8.19 10.83
N TRP A 611 29.93 8.91 10.61
CA TRP A 611 29.97 10.14 9.82
C TRP A 611 30.80 9.94 8.55
N THR A 612 30.29 10.44 7.43
CA THR A 612 31.03 10.39 6.17
C THR A 612 32.24 11.32 6.21
N ASN A 613 33.26 11.01 5.42
CA ASN A 613 34.47 11.84 5.30
C ASN A 613 34.15 13.28 4.85
N GLU A 614 33.07 13.49 4.09
CA GLU A 614 32.65 14.82 3.66
C GLU A 614 32.02 15.58 4.83
N GLU A 615 31.06 14.98 5.53
CA GLU A 615 30.46 15.53 6.75
C GLU A 615 31.55 15.87 7.75
N GLU A 616 32.44 14.96 8.09
CA GLU A 616 33.56 15.23 8.99
C GLU A 616 34.45 16.40 8.55
N ASN A 617 34.71 16.57 7.25
CA ASN A 617 35.46 17.71 6.73
C ASN A 617 34.68 19.03 6.81
N LEU A 618 33.36 18.99 6.59
CA LEU A 618 32.45 20.14 6.71
C LEU A 618 32.29 20.57 8.17
N CYS A 619 32.04 19.60 9.05
CA CYS A 619 31.82 19.75 10.49
C CYS A 619 33.14 19.98 11.26
N GLY A 620 34.29 19.72 10.62
CA GLY A 620 35.61 20.03 11.16
C GLY A 620 36.18 19.00 12.13
N SER A 621 35.64 17.77 12.10
CA SER A 621 36.14 16.61 12.84
C SER A 621 37.29 15.92 12.06
N MET A 622 37.83 14.81 12.55
CA MET A 622 39.03 14.18 11.97
C MET A 622 38.70 12.86 11.30
N VAL A 623 38.70 12.89 9.96
CA VAL A 623 38.40 11.81 9.00
C VAL A 623 39.14 10.46 9.11
N ASN A 624 39.88 10.19 10.19
CA ASN A 624 40.58 8.91 10.40
C ASN A 624 40.77 8.62 11.91
N ASP A 625 40.00 9.25 12.79
CA ASP A 625 40.01 9.02 14.23
C ASP A 625 38.57 8.77 14.72
N PRO A 626 38.18 7.51 14.99
CA PRO A 626 36.79 7.14 15.32
C PRO A 626 36.33 7.61 16.71
N ASN A 627 37.14 8.45 17.38
CA ASN A 627 36.78 9.15 18.60
C ASN A 627 36.63 10.67 18.37
N SER A 628 36.67 11.08 17.11
CA SER A 628 36.59 12.46 16.66
C SER A 628 35.38 12.59 15.76
N THR A 629 34.20 12.35 16.32
CA THR A 629 32.93 12.62 15.66
C THR A 629 32.70 14.13 15.56
N PRO A 630 31.92 14.60 14.58
CA PRO A 630 31.26 15.90 14.62
C PRO A 630 30.52 16.14 15.93
N ASP A 631 30.41 17.41 16.32
CA ASP A 631 29.46 17.81 17.37
C ASP A 631 28.07 17.75 16.73
N ASP A 632 27.15 17.10 17.44
CA ASP A 632 25.76 16.81 17.07
C ASP A 632 24.98 16.84 18.40
N VAL A 633 24.34 17.98 18.66
CA VAL A 633 23.77 18.29 19.97
C VAL A 633 22.46 17.57 20.22
N ASP A 634 21.63 17.37 19.19
CA ASP A 634 20.33 16.74 19.29
C ASP A 634 20.35 15.23 18.96
N GLY A 635 21.40 14.77 18.28
CA GLY A 635 21.63 13.37 17.94
C GLY A 635 20.83 12.90 16.72
N ASP A 636 20.40 13.80 15.84
CA ASP A 636 19.62 13.47 14.65
C ASP A 636 20.46 12.91 13.48
N GLY A 637 21.79 13.01 13.59
CA GLY A 637 22.76 12.57 12.57
C GLY A 637 23.22 13.68 11.62
N THR A 638 22.82 14.92 11.86
CA THR A 638 23.30 16.13 11.21
C THR A 638 24.22 16.87 12.18
N CYS A 639 25.40 17.30 11.73
CA CYS A 639 26.31 17.96 12.65
C CYS A 639 25.91 19.41 12.89
N ASP A 640 26.26 19.98 14.05
CA ASP A 640 25.90 21.35 14.42
C ASP A 640 26.28 22.42 13.37
N ALA A 641 27.29 22.15 12.55
CA ALA A 641 27.78 23.07 11.52
C ALA A 641 26.94 23.07 10.23
N MET A 642 26.14 22.02 10.02
CA MET A 642 25.29 21.78 8.87
C MET A 642 23.81 21.74 9.24
N ASP A 643 23.53 21.57 10.53
CA ASP A 643 22.20 21.53 11.08
C ASP A 643 21.53 22.91 11.05
N GLU A 644 20.24 22.92 10.69
CA GLU A 644 19.40 24.12 10.71
C GLU A 644 18.68 24.31 12.05
N ASP A 645 18.61 23.28 12.91
CA ASP A 645 18.04 23.25 14.27
C ASP A 645 18.96 22.41 15.18
N ILE A 646 20.05 23.00 15.65
CA ILE A 646 21.16 22.29 16.30
C ILE A 646 20.75 21.48 17.54
N ASP A 647 19.74 21.92 18.28
CA ASP A 647 19.33 21.25 19.51
C ASP A 647 18.00 20.49 19.42
N GLY A 648 17.41 20.43 18.22
CA GLY A 648 16.28 19.59 17.86
C GLY A 648 15.02 19.93 18.66
N ASP A 649 14.90 21.17 19.13
CA ASP A 649 13.76 21.64 19.91
C ASP A 649 12.60 22.14 19.04
N GLY A 650 12.78 22.08 17.72
CA GLY A 650 11.82 22.46 16.69
C GLY A 650 12.02 23.88 16.17
N TRP A 651 13.02 24.61 16.66
CA TRP A 651 13.32 25.97 16.26
C TRP A 651 14.58 26.07 15.42
N SER A 652 14.47 26.69 14.24
CA SER A 652 15.68 26.91 13.45
C SER A 652 16.69 27.80 14.18
N ASN A 653 17.98 27.52 14.03
CA ASN A 653 19.10 28.32 14.51
C ASN A 653 18.98 29.80 14.15
N VAL A 654 18.38 30.09 12.99
CA VAL A 654 18.13 31.44 12.51
C VAL A 654 16.98 32.09 13.27
N SER A 655 15.89 31.36 13.48
CA SER A 655 14.74 31.79 14.29
C SER A 655 15.18 32.08 15.73
N GLU A 656 15.91 31.17 16.36
CA GLU A 656 16.41 31.35 17.72
C GLU A 656 17.37 32.53 17.87
N LEU A 657 18.28 32.70 16.93
CA LEU A 657 19.16 33.86 16.91
C LEU A 657 18.38 35.17 16.77
N ALA A 658 17.28 35.17 16.01
CA ALA A 658 16.39 36.31 15.87
C ALA A 658 15.59 36.57 17.17
N CYS A 659 15.10 35.51 17.80
CA CYS A 659 14.37 35.49 19.07
C CYS A 659 15.26 35.74 20.30
N GLY A 660 16.59 35.69 20.12
CA GLY A 660 17.57 35.95 21.16
C GLY A 660 17.79 34.79 22.13
N THR A 661 17.47 33.57 21.69
CA THR A 661 17.67 32.30 22.38
C THR A 661 18.98 31.62 21.96
N ASP A 662 19.31 30.48 22.57
CA ASP A 662 20.60 29.81 22.44
C ASP A 662 20.43 28.47 21.73
N ALA A 663 20.80 28.44 20.45
CA ALA A 663 20.68 27.31 19.54
C ALA A 663 21.64 26.15 19.79
N TYR A 664 21.87 25.83 21.06
CA TYR A 664 22.68 24.73 21.55
C TYR A 664 22.13 24.24 22.91
N ASP A 665 20.96 24.71 23.34
CA ASP A 665 20.30 24.40 24.60
C ASP A 665 18.79 24.24 24.35
N PRO A 666 18.28 23.01 24.23
CA PRO A 666 16.87 22.74 23.88
C PRO A 666 15.87 23.13 24.99
N LEU A 667 16.37 23.76 26.06
CA LEU A 667 15.59 24.37 27.12
C LEU A 667 15.53 25.90 27.00
N SER A 668 16.23 26.45 26.02
CA SER A 668 16.29 27.87 25.70
C SER A 668 15.24 28.24 24.66
N LEU A 669 14.03 27.73 24.77
CA LEU A 669 12.96 28.03 23.83
C LEU A 669 12.61 29.54 23.76
N PRO A 670 12.22 30.05 22.58
CA PRO A 670 11.61 31.36 22.45
C PRO A 670 10.39 31.56 23.38
N SER A 671 10.14 32.81 23.76
CA SER A 671 9.22 33.10 24.87
C SER A 671 7.74 32.88 24.58
N ALA A 672 7.36 32.87 23.30
CA ALA A 672 6.04 32.63 22.75
C ALA A 672 6.14 32.50 21.22
N ASP A 673 5.25 31.69 20.67
CA ASP A 673 5.05 31.36 19.25
C ASP A 673 3.57 31.00 19.17
N THR A 674 2.77 32.01 18.84
CA THR A 674 1.33 31.96 19.09
C THR A 674 0.58 31.16 18.03
N ASP A 675 1.09 31.10 16.81
CA ASP A 675 0.54 30.33 15.69
C ASP A 675 1.29 29.02 15.39
N SER A 676 2.46 28.82 16.00
CA SER A 676 3.33 27.65 15.81
C SER A 676 3.92 27.54 14.39
N ASP A 677 4.17 28.65 13.69
CA ASP A 677 4.82 28.64 12.37
C ASP A 677 6.36 28.56 12.42
N GLY A 678 6.95 28.64 13.62
CA GLY A 678 8.39 28.59 13.83
C GLY A 678 9.08 29.96 13.83
N LEU A 679 8.32 31.04 13.92
CA LEU A 679 8.77 32.38 14.28
C LEU A 679 8.21 32.76 15.66
N CYS A 680 9.02 33.44 16.48
CA CYS A 680 8.51 33.87 17.78
C CYS A 680 7.80 35.21 17.66
N ASP A 681 6.80 35.46 18.51
CA ASP A 681 5.97 36.68 18.53
C ASP A 681 6.75 38.02 18.50
N SER A 682 8.03 38.00 18.87
CA SER A 682 8.85 39.21 18.89
C SER A 682 9.49 39.57 17.54
N VAL A 683 9.45 38.66 16.58
CA VAL A 683 10.03 38.78 15.24
C VAL A 683 9.08 38.34 14.14
N ASP A 684 8.08 37.54 14.49
CA ASP A 684 6.91 37.33 13.68
C ASP A 684 6.17 38.66 13.46
N ILE A 685 5.51 38.74 12.32
CA ILE A 685 4.74 39.89 11.89
C ILE A 685 3.24 39.58 11.89
N ASP A 686 2.82 38.35 12.15
CA ASP A 686 1.45 37.82 12.15
C ASP A 686 1.36 36.65 13.16
N ASP A 687 1.46 36.99 14.44
CA ASP A 687 1.70 36.09 15.57
C ASP A 687 0.62 34.98 15.73
N ASP A 688 -0.59 35.13 15.20
CA ASP A 688 -1.68 34.15 15.32
C ASP A 688 -2.18 33.57 13.97
N ASN A 689 -1.55 34.00 12.87
CA ASN A 689 -1.69 33.48 11.50
C ASN A 689 -3.12 33.44 10.97
N ASP A 690 -3.93 34.40 11.39
CA ASP A 690 -5.22 34.63 10.75
C ASP A 690 -5.09 35.39 9.41
N GLY A 691 -3.87 35.78 9.06
CA GLY A 691 -3.50 36.42 7.81
C GLY A 691 -3.45 37.95 7.91
N VAL A 692 -3.49 38.52 9.11
CA VAL A 692 -3.40 39.97 9.36
C VAL A 692 -2.17 40.29 10.20
N GLU A 693 -1.23 41.06 9.63
CA GLU A 693 0.00 41.41 10.37
C GLU A 693 -0.28 42.11 11.74
N ASP A 694 0.48 41.84 12.80
CA ASP A 694 0.22 42.31 14.20
C ASP A 694 0.07 43.81 14.35
N ASN A 695 0.68 44.55 13.43
CA ASN A 695 0.66 46.02 13.45
C ASN A 695 -0.63 46.60 12.83
N MET A 696 -1.36 45.75 12.12
CA MET A 696 -2.63 45.97 11.46
C MET A 696 -3.76 45.18 12.15
N ASP A 697 -3.42 44.20 12.98
CA ASP A 697 -4.33 43.42 13.81
C ASP A 697 -4.57 44.10 15.18
N ALA A 698 -5.85 44.22 15.56
CA ALA A 698 -6.27 44.74 16.85
C ALA A 698 -6.12 43.72 18.01
N PHE A 699 -6.15 42.42 17.71
CA PHE A 699 -5.99 41.30 18.63
C PHE A 699 -4.94 40.29 18.11
N PRO A 700 -3.67 40.70 17.99
CA PRO A 700 -2.59 39.95 17.33
C PRO A 700 -2.12 38.70 18.07
N LEU A 701 -2.95 38.07 18.92
CA LEU A 701 -2.64 36.81 19.60
C LEU A 701 -3.90 35.93 19.70
N ASP A 702 -4.95 36.29 18.96
CA ASP A 702 -6.25 35.66 18.93
C ASP A 702 -6.70 35.52 17.47
N GLY A 703 -6.16 34.52 16.76
CA GLY A 703 -6.44 34.29 15.33
C GLY A 703 -7.89 33.87 15.02
N GLN A 704 -8.80 34.08 15.97
CA GLN A 704 -10.24 34.03 15.80
C GLN A 704 -10.85 35.43 15.68
N ALA A 705 -10.07 36.52 15.79
CA ALA A 705 -10.52 37.90 15.77
C ALA A 705 -9.36 38.86 15.45
N TRP A 706 -9.46 39.68 14.41
CA TRP A 706 -8.37 40.60 14.02
C TRP A 706 -8.77 42.08 13.93
N GLN A 707 -10.07 42.37 13.87
CA GLN A 707 -10.58 43.71 13.53
C GLN A 707 -11.35 44.32 14.70
N ASP A 708 -11.05 45.58 15.01
CA ASP A 708 -11.73 46.43 16.02
C ASP A 708 -11.90 47.82 15.38
N THR A 709 -12.98 47.99 14.61
CA THR A 709 -13.16 49.14 13.72
C THR A 709 -13.36 50.44 14.49
N ASP A 710 -14.04 50.42 15.64
CA ASP A 710 -14.26 51.60 16.48
C ASP A 710 -13.22 51.79 17.61
N GLY A 711 -12.42 50.76 17.89
CA GLY A 711 -11.31 50.77 18.84
C GLY A 711 -11.75 50.61 20.30
N ASP A 712 -12.90 50.02 20.57
CA ASP A 712 -13.43 49.83 21.92
C ASP A 712 -12.89 48.58 22.65
N GLY A 713 -12.19 47.71 21.89
CA GLY A 713 -11.57 46.48 22.36
C GLY A 713 -12.48 45.25 22.30
N LEU A 714 -13.58 45.32 21.57
CA LEU A 714 -14.39 44.21 21.09
C LEU A 714 -14.06 43.95 19.62
N ALA A 715 -14.20 42.71 19.18
CA ALA A 715 -13.89 42.35 17.81
C ALA A 715 -15.13 42.43 16.93
N ASP A 716 -15.02 43.07 15.78
CA ASP A 716 -16.11 43.22 14.79
C ASP A 716 -16.75 41.84 14.50
N GLU A 717 -15.90 40.85 14.22
CA GLU A 717 -16.30 39.44 14.12
C GLU A 717 -15.37 38.51 14.91
N THR A 718 -15.93 37.38 15.35
CA THR A 718 -15.17 36.29 15.97
C THR A 718 -15.47 34.99 15.25
N TYR A 719 -14.49 34.08 15.11
CA TYR A 719 -14.61 32.84 14.34
C TYR A 719 -14.10 31.61 15.10
N LYS A 720 -14.70 30.43 14.90
CA LYS A 720 -14.24 29.17 15.49
C LYS A 720 -14.36 28.02 14.52
N LEU A 721 -13.24 27.34 14.27
CA LEU A 721 -13.13 26.14 13.44
C LEU A 721 -13.70 24.91 14.17
N VAL A 722 -14.44 24.05 13.45
CA VAL A 722 -14.92 22.76 13.96
C VAL A 722 -14.41 21.63 13.05
N CYS A 723 -13.60 20.70 13.58
CA CYS A 723 -12.86 19.69 12.78
C CYS A 723 -13.35 18.21 12.89
N CYS A 724 -13.20 17.53 11.72
CA CYS A 724 -13.00 16.12 11.31
C CYS A 724 -13.95 14.95 11.69
N THR A 725 -14.07 13.97 10.77
CA THR A 725 -14.56 12.60 11.00
C THR A 725 -13.75 11.90 12.11
N TYR A 726 -14.43 11.34 13.10
CA TYR A 726 -13.81 10.67 14.24
C TYR A 726 -13.75 9.15 14.00
N SER A 727 -12.55 8.57 13.91
CA SER A 727 -12.37 7.10 13.84
C SER A 727 -12.35 6.41 15.21
N LEU A 728 -12.46 7.17 16.29
CA LEU A 728 -12.64 6.71 17.66
C LEU A 728 -13.80 7.52 18.26
N ASP A 729 -14.77 6.84 18.87
CA ASP A 729 -15.85 7.54 19.54
C ASP A 729 -15.37 8.25 20.81
N GLU A 730 -16.19 9.19 21.28
CA GLU A 730 -15.88 10.01 22.46
C GLU A 730 -15.93 9.23 23.78
N PHE A 731 -16.38 7.97 23.76
CA PHE A 731 -16.60 7.23 25.01
C PHE A 731 -15.30 6.87 25.71
N GLU A 732 -14.18 6.92 24.99
CA GLU A 732 -12.82 6.72 25.52
C GLU A 732 -12.24 7.95 26.25
N ASP A 733 -12.90 9.11 26.17
CA ASP A 733 -12.50 10.30 26.92
C ASP A 733 -13.01 10.24 28.38
N ALA A 734 -12.27 10.88 29.28
CA ALA A 734 -12.62 11.00 30.69
C ALA A 734 -13.90 11.83 30.93
N GLN A 735 -14.39 12.59 29.95
CA GLN A 735 -15.62 13.39 30.04
C GLN A 735 -16.42 13.33 28.72
N LEU A 736 -17.74 13.17 28.82
CA LEU A 736 -18.66 13.37 27.70
C LEU A 736 -18.84 14.88 27.41
N ASN A 737 -19.02 15.23 26.14
CA ASN A 737 -19.10 16.56 25.54
C ASN A 737 -17.76 17.31 25.37
N SER A 738 -16.64 16.60 25.32
CA SER A 738 -15.36 17.12 24.83
C SER A 738 -15.31 17.20 23.30
N THR A 739 -15.96 16.26 22.61
CA THR A 739 -15.87 16.09 21.15
C THR A 739 -17.23 16.29 20.48
N PHE A 740 -18.26 15.57 20.92
CA PHE A 740 -19.63 15.71 20.39
C PHE A 740 -20.54 16.39 21.41
N SER A 741 -21.42 17.28 20.98
CA SER A 741 -22.35 17.96 21.91
C SER A 741 -23.58 17.09 22.19
N TRP A 742 -23.47 16.16 23.14
CA TRP A 742 -24.58 15.28 23.53
C TRP A 742 -25.61 16.00 24.40
N ASP A 743 -26.89 15.83 24.04
CA ASP A 743 -28.00 16.04 24.95
C ASP A 743 -28.25 14.76 25.75
N LEU A 744 -27.75 14.75 26.99
CA LEU A 744 -27.88 13.65 27.95
C LEU A 744 -29.31 13.43 28.46
N GLY A 745 -30.28 14.22 27.98
CA GLY A 745 -31.69 14.11 28.30
C GLY A 745 -32.02 14.43 29.77
N SER A 746 -33.29 14.22 30.14
CA SER A 746 -33.71 14.36 31.54
C SER A 746 -33.35 13.12 32.36
N PRO A 747 -32.87 13.27 33.62
CA PRO A 747 -32.40 12.14 34.40
C PRO A 747 -33.51 11.11 34.67
N PRO A 748 -33.21 9.80 34.64
CA PRO A 748 -31.86 9.22 34.71
C PRO A 748 -31.14 9.25 33.35
N SER A 749 -30.02 9.97 33.30
CA SER A 749 -29.25 10.18 32.07
C SER A 749 -28.33 9.00 31.80
N TRP A 750 -27.93 8.84 30.54
CA TRP A 750 -26.89 7.91 30.15
C TRP A 750 -25.53 8.38 30.70
N SER A 751 -24.61 7.44 30.94
CA SER A 751 -23.30 7.72 31.55
C SER A 751 -22.23 6.73 31.10
N LEU A 752 -20.98 7.17 31.05
CA LEU A 752 -19.81 6.32 30.76
C LEU A 752 -19.72 5.13 31.73
N ASP A 753 -19.44 3.96 31.17
CA ASP A 753 -19.27 2.70 31.87
C ASP A 753 -17.98 2.00 31.42
N ASN A 754 -16.95 2.11 32.26
CA ASN A 754 -15.64 1.51 32.02
C ASN A 754 -15.56 0.03 32.42
N SER A 755 -16.70 -0.60 32.75
CA SER A 755 -16.75 -2.01 33.15
C SER A 755 -17.20 -2.95 32.04
N THR A 756 -17.86 -2.41 31.01
CA THR A 756 -18.39 -3.16 29.87
C THR A 756 -18.17 -2.30 28.62
N SER A 757 -17.37 -2.77 27.66
CA SER A 757 -17.12 -2.11 26.36
C SER A 757 -17.06 -3.16 25.24
N SER A 758 -17.31 -2.75 24.01
CA SER A 758 -17.20 -3.54 22.78
C SER A 758 -15.74 -3.59 22.32
N SER A 759 -15.08 -2.43 22.30
CA SER A 759 -13.63 -2.25 22.25
C SER A 759 -13.24 -1.03 23.08
N GLY A 760 -11.95 -0.80 23.31
CA GLY A 760 -11.52 0.30 24.18
C GLY A 760 -11.84 0.09 25.67
N ASN A 761 -11.72 1.16 26.46
CA ASN A 761 -11.83 1.19 27.91
C ASN A 761 -13.21 1.59 28.44
N ALA A 762 -14.11 2.17 27.64
CA ALA A 762 -15.40 2.64 28.12
C ALA A 762 -16.48 2.67 27.03
N SER A 763 -17.70 2.29 27.40
CA SER A 763 -18.89 2.46 26.57
C SER A 763 -19.93 3.33 27.25
N LEU A 764 -20.99 3.70 26.55
CA LEU A 764 -22.06 4.51 27.13
C LEU A 764 -23.24 3.65 27.59
N ARG A 765 -23.57 3.71 28.90
CA ARG A 765 -24.66 2.95 29.51
C ARG A 765 -25.90 3.81 29.74
N SER A 766 -27.06 3.24 29.45
CA SER A 766 -28.37 3.80 29.81
C SER A 766 -28.55 4.07 31.32
N GLY A 767 -29.31 5.13 31.62
CA GLY A 767 -29.64 5.51 32.99
C GLY A 767 -30.55 4.50 33.69
N SER A 768 -30.36 4.32 35.01
CA SER A 768 -31.18 3.38 35.78
C SER A 768 -32.62 3.88 35.96
N ILE A 769 -33.56 3.27 35.24
CA ILE A 769 -34.98 3.65 35.19
C ILE A 769 -35.90 2.61 35.85
N SER A 770 -37.05 3.05 36.37
CA SER A 770 -38.10 2.16 36.92
C SER A 770 -39.03 1.65 35.83
N ASP A 771 -39.82 0.62 36.12
CA ASP A 771 -40.85 0.08 35.20
C ASP A 771 -41.75 1.20 34.64
N ASN A 772 -42.06 1.09 33.34
CA ASN A 772 -42.83 2.06 32.55
C ASN A 772 -42.18 3.47 32.50
N ALA A 773 -40.85 3.53 32.45
CA ALA A 773 -40.07 4.74 32.20
C ALA A 773 -39.08 4.53 31.05
N VAL A 774 -38.52 5.62 30.56
CA VAL A 774 -37.53 5.65 29.47
C VAL A 774 -36.34 6.52 29.86
N SER A 775 -35.17 6.22 29.29
CA SER A 775 -33.97 7.04 29.37
C SER A 775 -33.41 7.20 27.95
N SER A 776 -33.13 8.44 27.54
CA SER A 776 -32.65 8.72 26.20
C SER A 776 -31.43 9.62 26.21
N ILE A 777 -30.63 9.49 25.17
CA ILE A 777 -29.53 10.39 24.82
C ILE A 777 -29.62 10.71 23.33
N SER A 778 -29.28 11.94 22.94
CA SER A 778 -29.25 12.35 21.54
C SER A 778 -28.04 13.21 21.20
N LEU A 779 -27.69 13.19 19.93
CA LEU A 779 -26.63 13.99 19.33
C LEU A 779 -27.14 14.64 18.04
N THR A 780 -26.94 15.94 17.88
CA THR A 780 -27.28 16.69 16.65
C THR A 780 -26.00 17.15 15.97
N LEU A 781 -25.84 16.81 14.69
CA LEU A 781 -24.65 17.12 13.90
C LEU A 781 -25.00 17.27 12.42
N SER A 782 -24.15 17.94 11.66
CA SER A 782 -24.24 18.00 10.19
C SER A 782 -23.37 16.90 9.58
N THR A 783 -23.96 16.09 8.69
CA THR A 783 -23.31 14.94 8.07
C THR A 783 -23.22 15.08 6.56
N GLU A 784 -22.30 14.32 5.97
CA GLU A 784 -22.28 14.03 4.53
C GLU A 784 -23.11 12.78 4.22
N SER A 785 -23.35 12.50 2.94
CA SER A 785 -24.17 11.36 2.52
C SER A 785 -23.37 10.05 2.56
N ALA A 786 -23.44 9.30 3.67
CA ALA A 786 -22.79 8.00 3.83
C ALA A 786 -23.44 7.17 4.96
N ASN A 787 -22.95 5.96 5.21
CA ASN A 787 -23.45 5.10 6.29
C ASN A 787 -22.77 5.45 7.63
N GLY A 788 -23.56 5.65 8.67
CA GLY A 788 -23.09 5.63 10.06
C GLY A 788 -23.17 4.23 10.67
N SER A 789 -22.44 3.99 11.76
CA SER A 789 -22.54 2.72 12.50
C SER A 789 -22.27 2.85 14.00
N PHE A 790 -22.77 1.90 14.78
CA PHE A 790 -22.43 1.74 16.20
C PHE A 790 -22.56 0.28 16.67
N ALA A 791 -21.81 -0.10 17.70
CA ALA A 791 -21.97 -1.32 18.46
C ALA A 791 -23.00 -1.12 19.59
N TYR A 792 -23.82 -2.15 19.88
CA TYR A 792 -24.78 -2.12 20.98
C TYR A 792 -24.82 -3.44 21.76
N LYS A 793 -25.27 -3.35 23.01
CA LYS A 793 -25.51 -4.49 23.90
C LYS A 793 -26.71 -4.23 24.80
N ILE A 794 -27.50 -5.27 25.07
CA ILE A 794 -28.66 -5.19 25.99
C ILE A 794 -28.58 -6.35 26.98
N ASP A 795 -28.86 -6.06 28.25
CA ASP A 795 -28.96 -7.07 29.31
C ASP A 795 -30.30 -6.87 30.03
N SER A 796 -31.36 -7.41 29.41
CA SER A 796 -32.75 -7.27 29.84
C SER A 796 -33.64 -8.44 29.41
N GLU A 797 -34.93 -8.38 29.75
CA GLU A 797 -35.92 -9.36 29.33
C GLU A 797 -36.21 -9.28 27.82
N SER A 798 -36.13 -10.41 27.14
CA SER A 798 -36.42 -10.50 25.70
C SER A 798 -37.90 -10.20 25.42
N ASN A 799 -38.14 -9.27 24.51
CA ASN A 799 -39.45 -8.74 24.09
C ASN A 799 -40.21 -7.89 25.13
N TYR A 800 -39.54 -7.40 26.18
CA TYR A 800 -40.18 -6.55 27.20
C TYR A 800 -39.49 -5.19 27.33
N ASP A 801 -38.15 -5.16 27.44
CA ASP A 801 -37.39 -3.91 27.48
C ASP A 801 -36.60 -3.73 26.18
N PHE A 802 -36.56 -2.49 25.67
CA PHE A 802 -36.04 -2.21 24.33
C PHE A 802 -35.00 -1.09 24.33
N LEU A 803 -33.92 -1.29 23.58
CA LEU A 803 -33.12 -0.20 23.02
C LEU A 803 -33.71 0.18 21.66
N ILE A 804 -34.02 1.45 21.48
CA ILE A 804 -34.63 2.00 20.28
C ILE A 804 -33.66 3.05 19.71
N PHE A 805 -33.31 2.91 18.43
CA PHE A 805 -32.52 3.90 17.70
C PHE A 805 -33.40 4.66 16.70
N SER A 806 -33.23 5.98 16.66
CA SER A 806 -34.00 6.88 15.79
C SER A 806 -33.14 7.98 15.19
N VAL A 807 -33.48 8.37 13.97
CA VAL A 807 -32.86 9.49 13.23
C VAL A 807 -33.95 10.52 12.95
N ASP A 808 -33.71 11.78 13.30
CA ASP A 808 -34.66 12.91 13.19
C ASP A 808 -36.04 12.64 13.82
N GLY A 809 -36.04 11.86 14.89
CA GLY A 809 -37.25 11.47 15.62
C GLY A 809 -38.05 10.33 15.00
N ALA A 810 -37.60 9.74 13.87
CA ALA A 810 -38.17 8.53 13.29
C ALA A 810 -37.41 7.29 13.78
N GLN A 811 -38.11 6.29 14.33
CA GLN A 811 -37.49 5.03 14.77
C GLN A 811 -36.98 4.25 13.56
N VAL A 812 -35.68 3.91 13.59
CA VAL A 812 -34.97 3.14 12.58
C VAL A 812 -34.96 1.67 12.95
N GLU A 813 -34.62 1.33 14.20
CA GLU A 813 -34.55 -0.07 14.65
C GLU A 813 -34.75 -0.20 16.17
N SER A 814 -35.12 -1.39 16.65
CA SER A 814 -35.22 -1.70 18.09
C SER A 814 -34.83 -3.14 18.45
N TRP A 815 -34.16 -3.30 19.59
CA TRP A 815 -33.67 -4.61 20.05
C TRP A 815 -34.03 -4.86 21.51
N SER A 816 -34.16 -6.14 21.90
CA SER A 816 -34.48 -6.56 23.28
C SER A 816 -33.80 -7.89 23.66
N GLY A 817 -33.67 -8.17 24.95
CA GLY A 817 -33.10 -9.41 25.48
C GLY A 817 -31.73 -9.27 26.15
N ASP A 818 -31.05 -10.40 26.33
CA ASP A 818 -29.68 -10.51 26.83
C ASP A 818 -28.76 -10.85 25.64
N THR A 819 -28.17 -9.81 25.05
CA THR A 819 -27.33 -9.91 23.86
C THR A 819 -25.85 -9.76 24.23
N GLY A 820 -24.98 -10.36 23.39
CA GLY A 820 -23.59 -9.90 23.30
C GLY A 820 -23.51 -8.53 22.64
N TRP A 821 -22.28 -8.03 22.44
CA TRP A 821 -22.03 -6.87 21.58
C TRP A 821 -22.29 -7.24 20.12
N LEU A 822 -23.07 -6.41 19.43
CA LEU A 822 -23.42 -6.55 18.01
C LEU A 822 -23.30 -5.18 17.33
N ASN A 823 -22.92 -5.15 16.06
CA ASN A 823 -22.79 -3.90 15.28
C ASN A 823 -24.04 -3.65 14.43
N TYR A 824 -24.40 -2.38 14.29
CA TYR A 824 -25.49 -1.91 13.45
C TYR A 824 -25.03 -0.74 12.58
N SER A 825 -25.34 -0.80 11.29
CA SER A 825 -25.03 0.26 10.31
C SER A 825 -26.32 0.81 9.71
N PHE A 826 -26.36 2.10 9.43
CA PHE A 826 -27.54 2.80 8.92
C PHE A 826 -27.13 3.93 7.96
N PRO A 827 -27.92 4.20 6.91
CA PRO A 827 -27.64 5.29 5.98
C PRO A 827 -27.99 6.66 6.57
N LEU A 828 -27.18 7.68 6.26
CA LEU A 828 -27.45 9.09 6.50
C LEU A 828 -27.27 9.90 5.22
N SER A 829 -28.18 10.84 4.99
CA SER A 829 -28.06 11.81 3.90
C SER A 829 -27.18 12.99 4.30
N ALA A 830 -26.76 13.80 3.31
CA ALA A 830 -26.09 15.06 3.60
C ALA A 830 -27.07 16.07 4.22
N GLY A 831 -26.71 16.69 5.34
CA GLY A 831 -27.55 17.65 6.08
C GLY A 831 -27.41 17.55 7.59
N THR A 832 -28.15 18.39 8.34
CA THR A 832 -28.16 18.34 9.81
C THR A 832 -29.16 17.29 10.32
N HIS A 833 -28.67 16.31 11.06
CA HIS A 833 -29.45 15.19 11.58
C HIS A 833 -29.33 15.08 13.11
N THR A 834 -30.39 14.57 13.76
CA THR A 834 -30.41 14.24 15.19
C THR A 834 -30.53 12.74 15.39
N LEU A 835 -29.47 12.12 15.92
CA LEU A 835 -29.41 10.70 16.26
C LEU A 835 -29.81 10.53 17.72
N GLN A 836 -30.73 9.60 18.02
CA GLN A 836 -31.22 9.39 19.38
C GLN A 836 -31.33 7.90 19.73
N TRP A 837 -30.79 7.54 20.88
CA TRP A 837 -30.89 6.21 21.50
C TRP A 837 -31.77 6.29 22.74
N THR A 838 -32.79 5.42 22.80
CA THR A 838 -33.75 5.38 23.90
C THR A 838 -33.88 3.98 24.46
N TYR A 839 -33.60 3.82 25.76
CA TYR A 839 -33.87 2.58 26.48
C TYR A 839 -35.22 2.70 27.22
N SER A 840 -36.12 1.75 27.00
CA SER A 840 -37.51 1.77 27.48
C SER A 840 -37.87 0.48 28.20
N LYS A 841 -38.47 0.62 29.39
CA LYS A 841 -38.91 -0.52 30.21
C LYS A 841 -40.40 -0.82 30.14
N ASP A 842 -40.73 -2.10 30.30
CA ASP A 842 -42.08 -2.64 30.33
C ASP A 842 -42.88 -2.29 31.62
N GLN A 843 -44.11 -2.80 31.76
CA GLN A 843 -45.00 -2.48 32.88
C GLN A 843 -44.78 -3.29 34.18
N SER A 844 -44.04 -4.41 34.17
CA SER A 844 -43.67 -5.11 35.40
C SER A 844 -42.78 -6.35 35.19
N VAL A 845 -41.76 -6.45 36.07
CA VAL A 845 -40.76 -7.52 36.30
C VAL A 845 -39.37 -7.09 35.80
N SER A 846 -38.31 -7.60 36.45
CA SER A 846 -36.92 -7.21 36.21
C SER A 846 -36.08 -8.48 36.20
N ASN A 847 -35.33 -8.70 35.13
CA ASN A 847 -34.41 -9.82 34.98
C ASN A 847 -33.27 -9.38 34.04
N GLY A 848 -32.03 -9.69 34.42
CA GLY A 848 -30.86 -9.05 33.84
C GLY A 848 -30.46 -7.78 34.59
N GLN A 849 -29.66 -6.92 33.95
CA GLN A 849 -29.21 -5.65 34.51
C GLN A 849 -30.12 -4.46 34.21
N ASP A 850 -31.22 -4.70 33.47
CA ASP A 850 -32.19 -3.70 33.00
C ASP A 850 -31.46 -2.49 32.39
N ALA A 851 -30.60 -2.74 31.40
CA ALA A 851 -29.85 -1.70 30.72
C ALA A 851 -29.44 -2.07 29.29
N ALA A 852 -29.23 -1.01 28.50
CA ALA A 852 -28.56 -1.04 27.22
C ALA A 852 -27.26 -0.21 27.25
N TRP A 853 -26.35 -0.57 26.36
CA TRP A 853 -25.08 0.13 26.08
C TRP A 853 -24.91 0.38 24.58
N ILE A 854 -24.19 1.45 24.25
CA ILE A 854 -23.70 1.75 22.89
C ILE A 854 -22.20 2.06 22.93
N ASP A 855 -21.50 1.71 21.85
CA ASP A 855 -20.04 1.82 21.71
C ASP A 855 -19.64 1.83 20.23
N ASN A 856 -18.38 2.11 19.92
CA ASN A 856 -17.81 2.28 18.57
C ASN A 856 -18.69 3.11 17.61
N LEU A 857 -19.08 4.32 18.01
CA LEU A 857 -19.87 5.22 17.17
C LEU A 857 -19.02 5.85 16.04
N ASP A 858 -19.40 5.57 14.80
CA ASP A 858 -18.75 6.08 13.58
C ASP A 858 -19.77 6.84 12.70
N LEU A 859 -19.50 8.12 12.40
CA LEU A 859 -20.41 9.05 11.75
C LEU A 859 -19.73 9.86 10.62
N PRO A 860 -20.38 10.07 9.47
CA PRO A 860 -19.79 10.80 8.34
C PRO A 860 -19.94 12.34 8.47
N THR A 861 -18.90 13.09 8.87
CA THR A 861 -18.94 14.57 9.10
C THR A 861 -17.86 15.36 8.36
N GLY A 862 -18.20 16.52 7.75
CA GLY A 862 -17.26 17.45 7.07
C GLY A 862 -16.91 18.74 7.86
N LEU A 863 -15.92 19.52 7.38
CA LEU A 863 -15.38 20.75 8.03
C LEU A 863 -16.26 22.01 7.81
N PHE A 864 -16.61 22.77 8.86
CA PHE A 864 -17.29 24.08 8.76
C PHE A 864 -16.87 25.08 9.87
N MET A 865 -16.92 26.38 9.59
CA MET A 865 -16.63 27.48 10.54
C MET A 865 -17.92 28.04 11.17
N THR A 866 -17.83 28.54 12.41
CA THR A 866 -18.95 29.22 13.11
C THR A 866 -18.49 30.52 13.77
N ASN A 867 -19.36 31.53 13.89
CA ASN A 867 -19.02 32.79 14.59
C ASN A 867 -19.55 32.74 16.04
N PRO A 868 -18.70 32.49 17.05
CA PRO A 868 -19.14 32.52 18.45
C PRO A 868 -19.44 33.95 18.92
N GLU A 869 -19.94 34.09 20.14
CA GLU A 869 -20.07 35.40 20.83
C GLU A 869 -18.78 35.78 21.58
N VAL A 870 -17.92 34.79 21.80
CA VAL A 870 -16.62 34.93 22.46
C VAL A 870 -15.66 33.93 21.81
N THR A 871 -14.47 34.38 21.40
CA THR A 871 -13.40 33.50 20.96
C THR A 871 -12.95 32.57 22.08
N ASP A 872 -12.24 31.51 21.72
CA ASP A 872 -11.62 30.61 22.70
C ASP A 872 -10.54 31.31 23.56
N TYR A 873 -10.03 32.44 23.08
CA TYR A 873 -9.06 33.29 23.76
C TYR A 873 -9.72 34.40 24.62
N GLY A 874 -11.05 34.54 24.55
CA GLY A 874 -11.84 35.40 25.42
C GLY A 874 -12.16 36.78 24.85
N THR A 875 -11.93 37.00 23.57
CA THR A 875 -12.31 38.21 22.83
C THR A 875 -13.79 38.16 22.51
N HIS A 876 -14.48 39.27 22.78
CA HIS A 876 -15.94 39.36 22.66
C HIS A 876 -16.31 40.04 21.35
N ARG A 877 -17.36 39.55 20.70
CA ARG A 877 -17.88 40.14 19.47
C ARG A 877 -18.58 41.48 19.72
N ASP A 878 -18.37 42.44 18.83
CA ASP A 878 -19.14 43.68 18.72
C ASP A 878 -20.36 43.50 17.79
N HIS A 879 -21.36 44.37 17.94
CA HIS A 879 -22.60 44.35 17.15
C HIS A 879 -22.95 45.73 16.55
N ASP A 880 -22.06 46.72 16.69
CA ASP A 880 -22.16 48.10 16.20
C ASP A 880 -20.74 48.58 15.85
N ASP A 881 -20.13 47.90 14.87
CA ASP A 881 -18.69 47.85 14.62
C ASP A 881 -18.04 49.23 14.30
N ASP A 882 -18.82 50.20 13.81
CA ASP A 882 -18.36 51.58 13.57
C ASP A 882 -18.84 52.61 14.60
N GLY A 883 -19.65 52.18 15.56
CA GLY A 883 -20.16 52.95 16.69
C GLY A 883 -21.05 54.14 16.30
N ASP A 884 -21.68 54.12 15.12
CA ASP A 884 -22.59 55.18 14.67
C ASP A 884 -23.98 55.11 15.34
N GLY A 885 -24.29 53.95 15.95
CA GLY A 885 -25.48 53.67 16.73
C GLY A 885 -26.59 52.92 15.98
N VAL A 886 -26.26 52.31 14.83
CA VAL A 886 -27.09 51.34 14.11
C VAL A 886 -26.39 49.98 14.15
N ASP A 887 -27.09 48.99 14.71
CA ASP A 887 -26.61 47.59 14.83
C ASP A 887 -26.28 47.01 13.45
N ASP A 888 -25.15 46.29 13.31
CA ASP A 888 -24.59 45.88 11.99
C ASP A 888 -25.59 45.14 11.11
N LEU A 889 -26.44 44.31 11.71
CA LEU A 889 -27.48 43.56 11.00
C LEU A 889 -28.56 44.44 10.35
N SER A 890 -28.59 45.72 10.69
CA SER A 890 -29.52 46.73 10.19
C SER A 890 -28.82 47.90 9.51
N ASP A 891 -27.49 47.86 9.37
CA ASP A 891 -26.69 48.85 8.66
C ASP A 891 -26.24 48.29 7.30
N ALA A 892 -26.36 49.10 6.24
CA ALA A 892 -25.85 48.71 4.93
C ALA A 892 -24.32 48.85 4.85
N PHE A 893 -23.74 49.69 5.70
CA PHE A 893 -22.30 49.91 5.83
C PHE A 893 -21.85 49.83 7.30
N PRO A 894 -21.87 48.64 7.93
CA PRO A 894 -21.59 48.46 9.36
C PRO A 894 -20.21 48.94 9.86
N LEU A 895 -19.30 49.28 8.93
CA LEU A 895 -17.92 49.67 9.22
C LEU A 895 -17.61 51.14 8.83
N ASP A 896 -18.60 51.91 8.35
CA ASP A 896 -18.44 53.33 7.99
C ASP A 896 -19.54 54.20 8.61
N GLY A 897 -19.30 54.67 9.83
CA GLY A 897 -20.28 55.48 10.58
C GLY A 897 -20.58 56.88 10.02
N SER A 898 -20.20 57.15 8.77
CA SER A 898 -20.63 58.31 7.99
C SER A 898 -21.73 58.01 6.96
N GLU A 899 -22.04 56.75 6.70
CA GLU A 899 -23.00 56.28 5.72
C GLU A 899 -23.78 55.07 6.25
N THR A 900 -25.08 55.02 5.96
CA THR A 900 -25.95 53.93 6.47
C THR A 900 -26.93 53.44 5.41
N THR A 901 -26.84 53.99 4.19
CA THR A 901 -27.81 53.79 3.12
C THR A 901 -27.12 53.52 1.79
N ASP A 902 -27.62 52.49 1.11
CA ASP A 902 -27.19 51.95 -0.17
C ASP A 902 -28.45 51.73 -1.02
N PHE A 903 -28.76 52.65 -1.91
CA PHE A 903 -30.09 52.71 -2.52
C PHE A 903 -30.32 51.57 -3.53
N ASP A 904 -29.30 51.19 -4.28
CA ASP A 904 -29.32 50.07 -5.21
C ASP A 904 -28.74 48.78 -4.60
N SER A 905 -28.15 48.88 -3.39
CA SER A 905 -27.62 47.77 -2.60
C SER A 905 -26.38 47.12 -3.24
N ASP A 906 -25.57 47.91 -3.95
CA ASP A 906 -24.36 47.44 -4.65
C ASP A 906 -23.11 47.38 -3.76
N GLY A 907 -23.20 47.88 -2.53
CA GLY A 907 -22.12 47.92 -1.56
C GLY A 907 -21.23 49.17 -1.66
N ILE A 908 -21.67 50.22 -2.36
CA ILE A 908 -21.06 51.55 -2.35
C ILE A 908 -22.11 52.56 -1.89
N GLY A 909 -21.83 53.27 -0.79
CA GLY A 909 -22.84 54.18 -0.26
C GLY A 909 -23.15 55.36 -1.19
N ASP A 910 -24.42 55.80 -1.22
CA ASP A 910 -24.98 56.86 -2.10
C ASP A 910 -24.16 58.17 -2.12
N ASN A 911 -23.29 58.40 -1.13
CA ASN A 911 -22.47 59.60 -1.06
C ASN A 911 -21.17 59.53 -1.91
N ALA A 912 -20.77 58.33 -2.31
CA ALA A 912 -19.55 57.98 -3.03
C ALA A 912 -19.81 57.30 -4.37
N ASP A 913 -21.01 56.76 -4.55
CA ASP A 913 -21.46 56.16 -5.80
C ASP A 913 -21.66 57.23 -6.92
N LEU A 914 -21.50 56.79 -8.16
CA LEU A 914 -21.64 57.57 -9.39
C LEU A 914 -22.82 57.11 -10.26
N ASP A 915 -23.55 56.08 -9.82
CA ASP A 915 -24.73 55.48 -10.43
C ASP A 915 -25.71 55.06 -9.33
N ASP A 916 -26.20 56.07 -8.60
CA ASP A 916 -26.87 55.91 -7.29
C ASP A 916 -28.17 55.05 -7.30
N ASP A 917 -28.64 54.59 -8.46
CA ASP A 917 -29.78 53.67 -8.57
C ASP A 917 -29.46 52.33 -9.25
N GLY A 918 -28.19 52.13 -9.62
CA GLY A 918 -27.64 50.88 -10.11
C GLY A 918 -28.20 50.44 -11.45
N ASP A 919 -28.73 51.35 -12.26
CA ASP A 919 -29.26 50.98 -13.57
C ASP A 919 -28.16 50.78 -14.62
N GLY A 920 -26.91 51.10 -14.29
CA GLY A 920 -25.76 50.88 -15.14
C GLY A 920 -25.43 52.10 -16.01
N TRP A 921 -26.16 53.20 -15.85
CA TRP A 921 -25.81 54.48 -16.44
C TRP A 921 -25.34 55.46 -15.39
N PHE A 922 -24.05 55.79 -15.44
CA PHE A 922 -23.49 56.85 -14.58
C PHE A 922 -24.35 58.12 -14.62
N ASP A 923 -24.58 58.73 -13.45
CA ASP A 923 -25.49 59.88 -13.27
C ASP A 923 -25.24 61.01 -14.28
N ILE A 924 -23.96 61.16 -14.64
CA ILE A 924 -23.46 62.18 -15.57
C ILE A 924 -23.81 61.90 -17.03
N MET A 925 -23.91 60.63 -17.45
CA MET A 925 -24.30 60.19 -18.79
C MET A 925 -25.81 60.22 -18.97
N GLU A 926 -26.57 59.76 -17.99
CA GLU A 926 -28.02 59.93 -17.99
C GLU A 926 -28.41 61.39 -18.08
N THR A 927 -27.77 62.26 -17.30
CA THR A 927 -27.99 63.70 -17.36
C THR A 927 -27.68 64.27 -18.77
N GLN A 928 -26.76 63.68 -19.54
CA GLN A 928 -26.42 64.11 -20.90
C GLN A 928 -27.38 63.56 -21.97
N CYS A 929 -27.84 62.33 -21.81
CA CYS A 929 -28.84 61.67 -22.66
C CYS A 929 -30.28 62.15 -22.35
N GLY A 930 -30.49 62.76 -21.17
CA GLY A 930 -31.71 63.45 -20.75
C GLY A 930 -32.59 62.71 -19.73
N PHE A 931 -32.01 61.86 -18.89
CA PHE A 931 -32.63 60.90 -17.97
C PHE A 931 -32.32 61.21 -16.46
N ASP A 932 -32.79 60.40 -15.48
CA ASP A 932 -32.92 60.74 -14.03
C ASP A 932 -32.22 59.72 -13.10
N PRO A 933 -31.14 60.11 -12.39
CA PRO A 933 -30.13 59.21 -11.79
C PRO A 933 -30.42 58.68 -10.38
N LEU A 934 -31.69 58.65 -9.98
CA LEU A 934 -32.12 58.07 -8.69
C LEU A 934 -33.38 57.20 -8.89
N ASN A 935 -33.63 56.85 -10.14
CA ASN A 935 -34.73 56.05 -10.58
C ASN A 935 -34.28 55.18 -11.77
N SER A 936 -33.91 53.96 -11.43
CA SER A 936 -33.38 52.89 -12.28
C SER A 936 -34.27 52.39 -13.43
N THR A 937 -35.35 53.11 -13.71
CA THR A 937 -36.28 52.86 -14.81
C THR A 937 -36.19 53.92 -15.90
N SER A 938 -35.19 54.80 -15.82
CA SER A 938 -35.02 55.96 -16.67
C SER A 938 -33.74 55.83 -17.51
N MET A 939 -33.63 54.84 -18.40
CA MET A 939 -32.37 54.56 -19.10
C MET A 939 -32.34 54.98 -20.59
N PRO A 940 -31.20 55.45 -21.11
CA PRO A 940 -30.91 55.51 -22.55
C PRO A 940 -30.82 54.11 -23.20
N SER A 941 -30.99 54.00 -24.52
CA SER A 941 -30.79 52.75 -25.26
C SER A 941 -29.37 52.68 -25.83
N ASP A 942 -28.70 51.53 -25.68
CA ASP A 942 -27.31 51.21 -26.04
C ASP A 942 -27.25 49.72 -26.41
N ASN A 943 -27.22 49.42 -27.70
CA ASN A 943 -27.52 48.11 -28.26
C ASN A 943 -26.29 47.20 -28.32
N ASP A 944 -25.07 47.74 -28.39
CA ASP A 944 -23.82 46.97 -28.28
C ASP A 944 -23.17 47.11 -26.89
N GLY A 945 -23.70 47.98 -26.04
CA GLY A 945 -23.29 48.11 -24.65
C GLY A 945 -21.93 48.76 -24.49
N ASP A 946 -21.47 49.54 -25.48
CA ASP A 946 -20.16 50.19 -25.43
C ASP A 946 -20.13 51.46 -24.55
N GLY A 947 -21.29 51.83 -24.00
CA GLY A 947 -21.51 52.98 -23.14
C GLY A 947 -21.91 54.25 -23.89
N LEU A 948 -22.17 54.15 -25.19
CA LEU A 948 -22.74 55.22 -26.02
C LEU A 948 -24.16 54.83 -26.43
N CYS A 949 -25.10 55.76 -26.29
CA CYS A 949 -26.47 55.44 -26.72
C CYS A 949 -26.59 55.35 -28.26
N ASP A 950 -27.38 54.41 -28.79
CA ASP A 950 -27.53 54.08 -30.24
C ASP A 950 -27.72 55.32 -31.12
N SER A 951 -28.38 56.34 -30.56
CA SER A 951 -28.64 57.60 -31.26
C SER A 951 -27.37 58.34 -31.71
N ILE A 952 -26.20 57.93 -31.22
CA ILE A 952 -24.89 58.45 -31.56
C ILE A 952 -23.85 57.36 -31.90
N ASP A 953 -24.23 56.08 -31.96
CA ASP A 953 -23.35 54.94 -32.31
C ASP A 953 -23.37 54.58 -33.83
N PRO A 954 -22.24 54.16 -34.44
CA PRO A 954 -22.19 53.70 -35.84
C PRO A 954 -22.13 52.18 -36.11
N ASP A 955 -22.09 51.30 -35.11
CA ASP A 955 -22.07 49.83 -35.25
C ASP A 955 -22.83 49.20 -34.06
N ASP A 956 -24.15 49.15 -34.18
CA ASP A 956 -25.08 49.07 -33.05
C ASP A 956 -25.07 47.71 -32.33
N ASP A 957 -24.45 46.65 -32.86
CA ASP A 957 -24.24 45.36 -32.16
C ASP A 957 -22.77 44.88 -32.15
N ASN A 958 -21.88 45.59 -32.86
CA ASN A 958 -20.42 45.45 -32.79
C ASN A 958 -19.88 44.04 -33.08
N ASP A 959 -20.62 43.25 -33.85
CA ASP A 959 -20.28 41.88 -34.24
C ASP A 959 -19.18 41.83 -35.35
N GLY A 960 -18.84 43.01 -35.86
CA GLY A 960 -17.84 43.23 -36.91
C GLY A 960 -18.44 43.46 -38.30
N TYR A 961 -19.76 43.45 -38.44
CA TYR A 961 -20.53 43.71 -39.64
C TYR A 961 -21.45 44.93 -39.51
N ALA A 962 -20.85 46.13 -39.44
CA ALA A 962 -21.56 47.43 -39.47
C ALA A 962 -22.96 47.42 -40.11
N ASP A 963 -23.95 47.99 -39.40
CA ASP A 963 -25.41 47.87 -39.56
C ASP A 963 -25.98 47.87 -41.00
N GLU A 964 -25.24 48.42 -41.97
CA GLU A 964 -25.65 48.46 -43.37
C GLU A 964 -25.40 47.15 -44.16
N PHE A 965 -24.70 46.16 -43.57
CA PHE A 965 -24.35 44.88 -44.20
C PHE A 965 -24.81 43.63 -43.46
N ASP A 966 -25.40 43.79 -42.29
CA ASP A 966 -26.01 42.72 -41.52
C ASP A 966 -27.51 42.54 -41.87
N GLU A 967 -27.99 41.28 -41.93
CA GLU A 967 -29.43 40.99 -42.07
C GLU A 967 -30.15 41.14 -40.71
N PHE A 968 -29.40 41.09 -39.60
CA PHE A 968 -29.81 41.36 -38.23
C PHE A 968 -28.84 42.34 -37.52
N PRO A 969 -28.82 43.64 -37.89
CA PRO A 969 -27.85 44.67 -37.43
C PRO A 969 -28.00 45.15 -35.98
N HIS A 970 -28.74 44.40 -35.16
CA HIS A 970 -28.86 44.63 -33.73
C HIS A 970 -28.70 43.32 -32.95
N ASP A 971 -28.27 42.25 -33.61
CA ASP A 971 -28.13 40.91 -33.09
C ASP A 971 -26.77 40.33 -33.50
N ALA A 972 -25.80 40.51 -32.62
CA ALA A 972 -24.43 40.08 -32.86
C ALA A 972 -24.25 38.55 -33.01
N GLY A 973 -25.27 37.76 -32.70
CA GLY A 973 -25.25 36.30 -32.81
C GLY A 973 -25.69 35.78 -34.17
N GLU A 974 -26.38 36.59 -34.98
CA GLU A 974 -27.04 36.13 -36.18
C GLU A 974 -26.72 37.00 -37.38
N TRP A 975 -26.16 36.37 -38.41
CA TRP A 975 -25.84 37.06 -39.66
C TRP A 975 -26.32 36.27 -40.89
N VAL A 976 -26.87 35.05 -40.71
CA VAL A 976 -27.34 34.11 -41.76
C VAL A 976 -28.57 33.32 -41.27
N ASP A 977 -29.47 32.98 -42.21
CA ASP A 977 -30.72 32.23 -42.03
C ASP A 977 -30.91 31.25 -43.22
N THR A 978 -30.77 29.93 -42.97
CA THR A 978 -30.53 28.83 -43.93
C THR A 978 -31.80 28.35 -44.60
N ASP A 979 -32.88 28.20 -43.85
CA ASP A 979 -34.19 27.82 -44.37
C ASP A 979 -35.02 29.08 -44.80
N SER A 980 -34.53 30.26 -44.43
CA SER A 980 -35.05 31.60 -44.74
C SER A 980 -36.39 31.92 -44.10
N ASP A 981 -36.67 31.38 -42.92
CA ASP A 981 -37.90 31.61 -42.18
C ASP A 981 -37.92 32.94 -41.38
N GLY A 982 -36.75 33.55 -41.20
CA GLY A 982 -36.51 34.81 -40.50
C GLY A 982 -35.92 34.67 -39.10
N ILE A 983 -35.55 33.46 -38.67
CA ILE A 983 -34.73 33.14 -37.51
C ILE A 983 -33.33 32.77 -38.04
N GLY A 984 -32.27 33.22 -37.38
CA GLY A 984 -30.91 32.89 -37.82
C GLY A 984 -30.50 31.50 -37.35
N ASP A 985 -29.61 30.85 -38.09
CA ASP A 985 -29.24 29.43 -37.88
C ASP A 985 -28.71 29.13 -36.47
N ASN A 986 -28.10 30.10 -35.76
CA ASN A 986 -27.62 29.80 -34.40
C ASN A 986 -28.75 29.84 -33.35
N ALA A 987 -29.95 30.26 -33.74
CA ALA A 987 -31.13 30.41 -32.90
C ALA A 987 -32.33 29.61 -33.40
N ASP A 988 -32.23 29.00 -34.58
CA ASP A 988 -33.19 28.01 -35.03
C ASP A 988 -32.85 26.67 -34.36
N GLU A 989 -33.89 25.96 -33.93
CA GLU A 989 -33.75 24.70 -33.18
C GLU A 989 -34.02 23.48 -34.07
N ASP A 990 -34.41 23.72 -35.32
CA ASP A 990 -34.67 22.73 -36.37
C ASP A 990 -34.21 23.35 -37.68
N ASP A 991 -32.88 23.39 -37.87
CA ASP A 991 -32.20 24.19 -38.89
C ASP A 991 -32.62 23.83 -40.33
N ASP A 992 -33.31 22.70 -40.51
CA ASP A 992 -33.89 22.29 -41.79
C ASP A 992 -35.39 21.95 -41.83
N ASP A 993 -36.11 22.27 -40.75
CA ASP A 993 -37.57 22.27 -40.54
C ASP A 993 -38.24 20.92 -40.91
N ASP A 994 -37.64 19.82 -40.44
CA ASP A 994 -38.15 18.46 -40.66
C ASP A 994 -39.13 17.99 -39.56
N GLY A 995 -39.15 18.72 -38.46
CA GLY A 995 -40.00 18.54 -37.31
C GLY A 995 -39.34 17.82 -36.14
N VAL A 996 -38.05 17.48 -36.24
CA VAL A 996 -37.22 17.01 -35.14
C VAL A 996 -36.17 18.08 -34.86
N LEU A 997 -36.04 18.45 -33.58
CA LEU A 997 -35.09 19.50 -33.19
C LEU A 997 -33.66 18.99 -33.32
N ASP A 998 -32.75 19.85 -33.74
CA ASP A 998 -31.33 19.56 -34.00
C ASP A 998 -30.64 18.80 -32.88
N GLU A 999 -30.93 19.14 -31.62
CA GLU A 999 -30.33 18.49 -30.45
C GLU A 999 -30.79 17.04 -30.24
N ASN A 1000 -31.93 16.68 -30.80
CA ASN A 1000 -32.55 15.35 -30.71
C ASN A 1000 -32.63 14.67 -32.08
N ASP A 1001 -32.04 15.29 -33.10
CA ASP A 1001 -31.92 14.77 -34.44
C ASP A 1001 -30.48 14.30 -34.65
N ALA A 1002 -30.29 13.00 -34.88
CA ALA A 1002 -28.96 12.48 -35.20
C ALA A 1002 -28.38 13.09 -36.50
N PHE A 1003 -29.22 13.73 -37.33
CA PHE A 1003 -28.90 14.35 -38.61
C PHE A 1003 -29.55 15.75 -38.84
N PRO A 1004 -29.15 16.80 -38.08
CA PRO A 1004 -29.84 18.11 -37.93
C PRO A 1004 -29.95 19.04 -39.15
N MET A 1005 -29.37 18.63 -40.28
CA MET A 1005 -29.34 19.44 -41.52
C MET A 1005 -29.86 18.63 -42.71
N ASN A 1006 -30.51 17.49 -42.41
CA ASN A 1006 -31.07 16.58 -43.38
C ASN A 1006 -32.43 15.98 -42.96
N ALA A 1007 -33.48 16.59 -43.49
CA ALA A 1007 -34.89 16.45 -43.15
C ALA A 1007 -35.60 15.09 -43.39
N THR A 1008 -34.89 13.95 -43.33
CA THR A 1008 -35.46 12.64 -43.64
C THR A 1008 -35.02 11.48 -42.75
N GLU A 1009 -34.06 11.67 -41.85
CA GLU A 1009 -33.51 10.65 -40.95
C GLU A 1009 -33.26 11.31 -39.59
N TRP A 1010 -33.71 10.72 -38.47
CA TRP A 1010 -33.70 11.41 -37.18
C TRP A 1010 -33.40 10.56 -35.92
N ALA A 1011 -33.39 9.22 -36.00
CA ALA A 1011 -33.15 8.32 -34.86
C ALA A 1011 -32.27 7.12 -35.28
N ASP A 1012 -31.44 6.61 -34.35
CA ASP A 1012 -30.41 5.57 -34.52
C ASP A 1012 -30.24 4.84 -33.17
N PHE A 1013 -31.08 3.85 -32.86
CA PHE A 1013 -31.31 3.35 -31.50
C PHE A 1013 -30.18 2.46 -30.97
N ASP A 1014 -29.45 1.77 -31.84
CA ASP A 1014 -28.25 1.00 -31.49
C ASP A 1014 -26.94 1.76 -31.80
N ASP A 1015 -27.05 3.03 -32.20
CA ASP A 1015 -25.96 3.97 -32.50
C ASP A 1015 -24.97 3.47 -33.59
N ASP A 1016 -25.44 2.72 -34.58
CA ASP A 1016 -24.59 2.13 -35.64
C ASP A 1016 -24.28 3.10 -36.80
N GLY A 1017 -24.97 4.24 -36.84
CA GLY A 1017 -24.86 5.30 -37.84
C GLY A 1017 -25.83 5.16 -39.02
N LEU A 1018 -26.75 4.20 -38.99
CA LEU A 1018 -27.87 4.05 -39.93
C LEU A 1018 -29.18 4.33 -39.20
N GLY A 1019 -29.94 5.33 -39.64
CA GLY A 1019 -31.16 5.65 -38.93
C GLY A 1019 -32.23 4.53 -38.98
N ASP A 1020 -32.92 4.30 -37.87
CA ASP A 1020 -33.85 3.18 -37.57
C ASP A 1020 -34.84 2.85 -38.68
N ASN A 1021 -35.33 3.86 -39.41
CA ASN A 1021 -36.26 3.64 -40.53
C ASN A 1021 -35.66 2.81 -41.70
N ALA A 1022 -34.35 2.59 -41.69
CA ALA A 1022 -33.62 1.74 -42.62
C ALA A 1022 -33.14 0.40 -42.00
N ASP A 1023 -33.18 0.26 -40.67
CA ASP A 1023 -32.80 -0.95 -39.93
C ASP A 1023 -33.98 -1.93 -39.71
N THR A 1024 -33.72 -3.14 -39.23
CA THR A 1024 -34.70 -4.25 -39.12
C THR A 1024 -34.62 -5.07 -37.84
N ASP A 1025 -33.77 -4.67 -36.91
CA ASP A 1025 -33.52 -5.29 -35.61
C ASP A 1025 -33.04 -4.17 -34.68
N ASP A 1026 -33.96 -3.28 -34.32
CA ASP A 1026 -33.65 -1.91 -33.86
C ASP A 1026 -32.93 -1.85 -32.50
N ASP A 1027 -32.87 -2.95 -31.73
CA ASP A 1027 -32.12 -3.07 -30.47
C ASP A 1027 -31.08 -4.22 -30.42
N ASP A 1028 -30.92 -4.91 -31.54
CA ASP A 1028 -29.98 -6.01 -31.81
C ASP A 1028 -29.97 -7.14 -30.75
N ASP A 1029 -31.12 -7.43 -30.13
CA ASP A 1029 -31.27 -8.48 -29.10
C ASP A 1029 -31.37 -9.91 -29.71
N GLY A 1030 -31.55 -9.96 -31.03
CA GLY A 1030 -31.62 -11.15 -31.85
C GLY A 1030 -33.04 -11.64 -32.13
N VAL A 1031 -34.07 -10.90 -31.75
CA VAL A 1031 -35.49 -11.11 -32.08
C VAL A 1031 -36.01 -9.94 -32.91
N LEU A 1032 -36.28 -10.19 -34.19
CA LEU A 1032 -36.75 -9.15 -35.11
C LEU A 1032 -38.00 -8.42 -34.59
N ASP A 1033 -38.07 -7.11 -34.78
CA ASP A 1033 -39.10 -6.20 -34.26
C ASP A 1033 -40.55 -6.65 -34.45
N ASP A 1034 -40.83 -7.38 -35.54
CA ASP A 1034 -42.18 -7.87 -35.87
C ASP A 1034 -42.65 -9.04 -34.96
N ASP A 1035 -41.71 -9.77 -34.37
CA ASP A 1035 -41.94 -10.93 -33.49
C ASP A 1035 -41.61 -10.61 -32.00
N ASP A 1036 -41.12 -9.40 -31.71
CA ASP A 1036 -40.82 -8.92 -30.36
C ASP A 1036 -41.95 -8.07 -29.77
N ALA A 1037 -42.29 -8.30 -28.50
CA ALA A 1037 -43.27 -7.47 -27.79
C ALA A 1037 -42.70 -6.10 -27.39
N PHE A 1038 -41.37 -5.99 -27.27
CA PHE A 1038 -40.64 -4.76 -26.96
C PHE A 1038 -39.40 -4.57 -27.88
N PRO A 1039 -39.59 -4.18 -29.15
CA PRO A 1039 -38.56 -4.10 -30.20
C PRO A 1039 -37.42 -3.07 -30.04
N THR A 1040 -37.38 -2.38 -28.91
CA THR A 1040 -36.42 -1.30 -28.61
C THR A 1040 -35.89 -1.47 -27.18
N ASN A 1041 -36.04 -2.65 -26.61
CA ASN A 1041 -35.59 -3.00 -25.28
C ASN A 1041 -35.07 -4.44 -25.27
N ASN A 1042 -33.76 -4.56 -25.50
CA ASN A 1042 -33.06 -5.83 -25.64
C ASN A 1042 -33.08 -6.79 -24.43
N ALA A 1043 -33.75 -6.41 -23.34
CA ALA A 1043 -33.86 -7.20 -22.12
C ALA A 1043 -35.24 -7.87 -21.93
N GLU A 1044 -36.26 -7.47 -22.70
CA GLU A 1044 -37.64 -7.90 -22.51
C GLU A 1044 -38.29 -8.25 -23.84
N TRP A 1045 -38.86 -9.46 -23.95
CA TRP A 1045 -39.50 -9.90 -25.20
C TRP A 1045 -40.89 -10.55 -25.00
N ASN A 1046 -41.35 -10.70 -23.74
CA ASN A 1046 -42.62 -11.36 -23.39
C ASN A 1046 -43.39 -10.62 -22.28
N ASP A 1047 -44.71 -10.49 -22.46
CA ASP A 1047 -45.69 -9.92 -21.51
C ASP A 1047 -46.91 -10.87 -21.43
N LEU A 1048 -46.95 -11.70 -20.39
CA LEU A 1048 -47.79 -12.91 -20.30
C LEU A 1048 -49.26 -12.60 -19.96
N ASP A 1049 -49.52 -11.66 -19.06
CA ASP A 1049 -50.88 -11.26 -18.67
C ASP A 1049 -51.36 -9.99 -19.40
N GLY A 1050 -50.45 -9.31 -20.10
CA GLY A 1050 -50.73 -8.20 -21.00
C GLY A 1050 -50.90 -6.87 -20.28
N ASP A 1051 -50.33 -6.72 -19.10
CA ASP A 1051 -50.41 -5.51 -18.30
C ASP A 1051 -49.39 -4.43 -18.72
N GLY A 1052 -48.42 -4.82 -19.55
CA GLY A 1052 -47.39 -3.95 -20.11
C GLY A 1052 -46.08 -3.93 -19.33
N LEU A 1053 -45.89 -4.83 -18.37
CA LEU A 1053 -44.61 -5.14 -17.75
C LEU A 1053 -44.08 -6.47 -18.29
N GLY A 1054 -42.77 -6.56 -18.53
CA GLY A 1054 -42.14 -7.81 -18.92
C GLY A 1054 -42.29 -8.87 -17.81
N SER A 1055 -42.66 -10.11 -18.16
CA SER A 1055 -42.90 -11.20 -17.20
C SER A 1055 -41.66 -11.71 -16.46
N ASN A 1056 -40.53 -11.02 -16.55
CA ASN A 1056 -39.35 -11.24 -15.70
C ASN A 1056 -39.25 -10.21 -14.57
N ALA A 1057 -40.02 -9.12 -14.66
CA ALA A 1057 -40.07 -8.01 -13.72
C ALA A 1057 -41.42 -7.92 -13.00
N ASP A 1058 -42.46 -8.57 -13.53
CA ASP A 1058 -43.73 -8.72 -12.82
C ASP A 1058 -43.62 -9.74 -11.66
N THR A 1059 -44.48 -9.59 -10.67
CA THR A 1059 -44.49 -10.37 -9.41
C THR A 1059 -45.80 -11.13 -9.17
N ASP A 1060 -46.73 -11.02 -10.12
CA ASP A 1060 -47.99 -11.76 -10.26
C ASP A 1060 -48.14 -12.05 -11.77
N ASP A 1061 -47.21 -12.86 -12.30
CA ASP A 1061 -46.95 -13.04 -13.74
C ASP A 1061 -48.19 -13.46 -14.56
N ASP A 1062 -49.23 -13.99 -13.91
CA ASP A 1062 -50.49 -14.39 -14.54
C ASP A 1062 -51.72 -13.56 -14.09
N GLY A 1063 -51.53 -12.67 -13.12
CA GLY A 1063 -52.48 -11.64 -12.70
C GLY A 1063 -53.72 -12.16 -11.97
N ASP A 1064 -53.65 -13.32 -11.31
CA ASP A 1064 -54.79 -13.90 -10.59
C ASP A 1064 -55.03 -13.34 -9.20
N GLY A 1065 -54.07 -12.54 -8.72
CA GLY A 1065 -54.11 -11.84 -7.45
C GLY A 1065 -53.42 -12.58 -6.32
N VAL A 1066 -52.74 -13.69 -6.61
CA VAL A 1066 -51.80 -14.36 -5.71
C VAL A 1066 -50.39 -14.17 -6.27
N LEU A 1067 -49.55 -13.47 -5.50
CA LEU A 1067 -48.16 -13.23 -5.92
C LEU A 1067 -47.42 -14.54 -6.15
N ASP A 1068 -46.54 -14.56 -7.15
CA ASP A 1068 -45.82 -15.74 -7.63
C ASP A 1068 -45.09 -16.51 -6.52
N GLU A 1069 -44.58 -15.80 -5.51
CA GLU A 1069 -43.89 -16.40 -4.36
C GLU A 1069 -44.80 -17.22 -3.43
N ASN A 1070 -46.11 -16.95 -3.46
CA ASN A 1070 -47.14 -17.60 -2.66
C ASN A 1070 -48.11 -18.42 -3.50
N ASP A 1071 -47.89 -18.47 -4.81
CA ASP A 1071 -48.66 -19.24 -5.76
C ASP A 1071 -47.94 -20.54 -6.11
N ALA A 1072 -48.63 -21.68 -5.97
CA ALA A 1072 -48.06 -22.98 -6.35
C ALA A 1072 -47.91 -23.14 -7.88
N PHE A 1073 -48.65 -22.36 -8.67
CA PHE A 1073 -48.62 -22.30 -10.13
C PHE A 1073 -48.61 -20.85 -10.68
N PRO A 1074 -47.50 -20.12 -10.52
CA PRO A 1074 -47.36 -18.67 -10.82
C PRO A 1074 -47.56 -18.21 -12.29
N MET A 1075 -47.86 -19.13 -13.20
CA MET A 1075 -48.06 -18.83 -14.62
C MET A 1075 -49.40 -19.36 -15.13
N ASN A 1076 -50.28 -19.75 -14.21
CA ASN A 1076 -51.62 -20.21 -14.47
C ASN A 1076 -52.63 -19.63 -13.48
N ALA A 1077 -53.28 -18.56 -13.92
CA ALA A 1077 -54.18 -17.69 -13.18
C ALA A 1077 -55.49 -18.31 -12.63
N THR A 1078 -55.57 -19.63 -12.53
CA THR A 1078 -56.76 -20.35 -12.08
C THR A 1078 -56.46 -21.40 -11.01
N GLU A 1079 -55.20 -21.64 -10.68
CA GLU A 1079 -54.74 -22.66 -9.74
C GLU A 1079 -53.68 -22.06 -8.84
N TRP A 1080 -53.97 -21.83 -7.56
CA TRP A 1080 -53.03 -21.14 -6.66
C TRP A 1080 -52.60 -21.98 -5.44
N ALA A 1081 -53.22 -23.14 -5.22
CA ALA A 1081 -52.99 -24.01 -4.07
C ALA A 1081 -52.91 -25.49 -4.50
N ASP A 1082 -52.04 -26.26 -3.83
CA ASP A 1082 -51.83 -27.71 -4.03
C ASP A 1082 -51.64 -28.35 -2.64
N PHE A 1083 -52.74 -28.74 -2.01
CA PHE A 1083 -52.79 -29.04 -0.59
C PHE A 1083 -52.14 -30.38 -0.21
N ASP A 1084 -52.20 -31.39 -1.08
CA ASP A 1084 -51.53 -32.68 -0.88
C ASP A 1084 -50.14 -32.75 -1.57
N GLY A 1085 -49.83 -31.77 -2.42
CA GLY A 1085 -48.52 -31.56 -3.03
C GLY A 1085 -48.24 -32.46 -4.23
N ASP A 1086 -49.27 -32.92 -4.93
CA ASP A 1086 -49.13 -33.85 -6.06
C ASP A 1086 -48.83 -33.15 -7.41
N GLY A 1087 -48.92 -31.82 -7.44
CA GLY A 1087 -48.69 -30.96 -8.59
C GLY A 1087 -49.92 -30.70 -9.46
N LEU A 1088 -51.12 -31.07 -9.00
CA LEU A 1088 -52.41 -30.60 -9.51
C LEU A 1088 -52.98 -29.58 -8.53
N GLY A 1089 -53.45 -28.45 -9.04
CA GLY A 1089 -54.05 -27.44 -8.16
C GLY A 1089 -55.42 -27.89 -7.64
N ASP A 1090 -55.74 -27.49 -6.41
CA ASP A 1090 -56.96 -27.83 -5.66
C ASP A 1090 -58.26 -27.53 -6.45
N ASN A 1091 -58.27 -26.58 -7.41
CA ASN A 1091 -59.49 -26.31 -8.19
C ASN A 1091 -59.73 -27.33 -9.30
N ALA A 1092 -58.67 -28.03 -9.73
CA ALA A 1092 -58.71 -29.12 -10.69
C ALA A 1092 -58.65 -30.51 -10.05
N ASP A 1093 -58.14 -30.62 -8.83
CA ASP A 1093 -58.18 -31.86 -8.04
C ASP A 1093 -59.60 -32.13 -7.50
N THR A 1094 -59.85 -33.39 -7.14
CA THR A 1094 -61.14 -33.89 -6.64
C THR A 1094 -61.01 -34.67 -5.33
N ASP A 1095 -59.82 -34.69 -4.75
CA ASP A 1095 -59.41 -35.37 -3.51
C ASP A 1095 -58.28 -34.53 -2.89
N ASP A 1096 -58.61 -33.30 -2.47
CA ASP A 1096 -57.66 -32.21 -2.15
C ASP A 1096 -56.64 -32.56 -1.03
N ASP A 1097 -56.93 -33.54 -0.16
CA ASP A 1097 -55.99 -34.01 0.86
C ASP A 1097 -55.44 -35.42 0.65
N GLY A 1098 -55.85 -36.08 -0.43
CA GLY A 1098 -55.31 -37.34 -0.91
C GLY A 1098 -55.59 -38.55 -0.01
N ASP A 1099 -56.61 -38.49 0.85
CA ASP A 1099 -56.95 -39.57 1.78
C ASP A 1099 -57.70 -40.74 1.11
N GLY A 1100 -58.19 -40.51 -0.11
CA GLY A 1100 -58.86 -41.48 -0.97
C GLY A 1100 -60.38 -41.40 -0.96
N VAL A 1101 -60.96 -40.38 -0.32
CA VAL A 1101 -62.39 -40.02 -0.39
C VAL A 1101 -62.51 -38.70 -1.16
N LEU A 1102 -63.31 -38.70 -2.22
CA LEU A 1102 -63.46 -37.51 -3.06
C LEU A 1102 -64.16 -36.37 -2.30
N ASP A 1103 -63.76 -35.13 -2.54
CA ASP A 1103 -64.23 -33.94 -1.80
C ASP A 1103 -65.76 -33.78 -1.78
N GLU A 1104 -66.46 -34.26 -2.83
CA GLU A 1104 -67.92 -34.16 -2.91
C GLU A 1104 -68.65 -35.15 -1.97
N ASP A 1105 -67.97 -36.21 -1.57
CA ASP A 1105 -68.44 -37.24 -0.65
C ASP A 1105 -67.75 -37.14 0.74
N ASP A 1106 -66.82 -36.20 0.91
CA ASP A 1106 -66.06 -35.96 2.14
C ASP A 1106 -66.61 -34.77 2.94
N ALA A 1107 -66.81 -34.97 4.25
CA ALA A 1107 -67.25 -33.89 5.13
C ALA A 1107 -66.11 -32.90 5.47
N PHE A 1108 -64.85 -33.33 5.35
CA PHE A 1108 -63.63 -32.56 5.64
C PHE A 1108 -62.58 -32.74 4.54
N PRO A 1109 -62.79 -32.17 3.33
CA PRO A 1109 -61.95 -32.40 2.14
C PRO A 1109 -60.50 -31.88 2.19
N LYS A 1110 -60.05 -31.34 3.33
CA LYS A 1110 -58.70 -30.79 3.52
C LYS A 1110 -58.06 -31.29 4.82
N ASP A 1111 -58.62 -32.33 5.41
CA ASP A 1111 -58.07 -33.02 6.58
C ASP A 1111 -58.10 -34.53 6.34
N PRO A 1112 -56.95 -35.13 5.95
CA PRO A 1112 -56.91 -36.51 5.49
C PRO A 1112 -57.07 -37.56 6.60
N SER A 1113 -57.57 -37.15 7.77
CA SER A 1113 -57.82 -37.98 8.94
C SER A 1113 -59.30 -38.08 9.34
N GLU A 1114 -60.19 -37.32 8.71
CA GLU A 1114 -61.62 -37.29 9.01
C GLU A 1114 -62.43 -37.25 7.71
N THR A 1115 -63.41 -38.13 7.53
CA THR A 1115 -64.18 -38.21 6.27
C THR A 1115 -65.70 -38.18 6.43
N LEU A 1116 -66.19 -38.30 7.67
CA LEU A 1116 -67.61 -38.42 7.99
C LEU A 1116 -67.95 -37.54 9.20
N ASP A 1117 -69.12 -36.91 9.13
CA ASP A 1117 -69.76 -36.16 10.21
C ASP A 1117 -71.23 -36.61 10.29
N THR A 1118 -71.46 -37.68 11.04
CA THR A 1118 -72.70 -38.47 11.02
C THR A 1118 -73.89 -37.69 11.56
N ASP A 1119 -73.71 -36.85 12.58
CA ASP A 1119 -74.75 -35.98 13.12
C ASP A 1119 -74.74 -34.54 12.57
N SER A 1120 -73.72 -34.21 11.77
CA SER A 1120 -73.52 -32.93 11.09
C SER A 1120 -73.30 -31.77 12.04
N ASP A 1121 -72.63 -31.98 13.17
CA ASP A 1121 -72.30 -30.94 14.14
C ASP A 1121 -71.02 -30.16 13.81
N GLY A 1122 -70.25 -30.65 12.84
CA GLY A 1122 -69.00 -30.07 12.34
C GLY A 1122 -67.74 -30.66 12.96
N ILE A 1123 -67.83 -31.73 13.75
CA ILE A 1123 -66.70 -32.50 14.27
C ILE A 1123 -66.72 -33.89 13.58
N GLY A 1124 -65.58 -34.33 13.05
CA GLY A 1124 -65.52 -35.62 12.37
C GLY A 1124 -65.70 -36.81 13.31
N ASP A 1125 -66.33 -37.87 12.82
CA ASP A 1125 -66.65 -39.09 13.57
C ASP A 1125 -65.44 -39.75 14.26
N ASN A 1126 -64.19 -39.56 13.79
CA ASN A 1126 -63.03 -40.14 14.50
C ASN A 1126 -62.62 -39.30 15.73
N ALA A 1127 -63.04 -38.03 15.77
CA ALA A 1127 -62.81 -37.09 16.86
C ALA A 1127 -64.04 -36.92 17.78
N ASP A 1128 -65.24 -37.20 17.29
CA ASP A 1128 -66.46 -37.19 18.09
C ASP A 1128 -66.60 -38.46 18.98
N THR A 1129 -67.40 -38.37 20.03
CA THR A 1129 -67.58 -39.42 21.05
C THR A 1129 -69.04 -39.86 21.21
N ASP A 1130 -69.96 -39.29 20.42
CA ASP A 1130 -71.39 -39.56 20.34
C ASP A 1130 -71.88 -39.30 18.91
N ASP A 1131 -71.39 -40.10 17.94
CA ASP A 1131 -71.46 -39.85 16.48
C ASP A 1131 -72.89 -39.62 15.93
N ASP A 1132 -73.95 -40.04 16.63
CA ASP A 1132 -75.34 -39.80 16.21
C ASP A 1132 -76.14 -38.83 17.12
N SER A 1133 -75.49 -38.30 18.15
CA SER A 1133 -76.03 -37.29 19.06
C SER A 1133 -77.34 -37.68 19.76
N ASP A 1134 -77.60 -38.97 19.95
CA ASP A 1134 -78.82 -39.43 20.62
C ASP A 1134 -78.72 -39.41 22.17
N GLY A 1135 -77.50 -39.13 22.65
CA GLY A 1135 -77.17 -38.86 24.05
C GLY A 1135 -76.56 -40.05 24.78
N VAL A 1136 -76.02 -41.03 24.06
CA VAL A 1136 -75.30 -42.21 24.57
C VAL A 1136 -73.96 -42.33 23.85
N LEU A 1137 -72.86 -42.18 24.58
CA LEU A 1137 -71.52 -42.26 24.00
C LEU A 1137 -71.28 -43.58 23.27
N ASP A 1138 -70.54 -43.54 22.16
CA ASP A 1138 -70.37 -44.66 21.21
C ASP A 1138 -69.85 -45.95 21.85
N GLU A 1139 -69.05 -45.84 22.92
CA GLU A 1139 -68.50 -47.00 23.63
C GLU A 1139 -69.54 -47.81 24.41
N ASP A 1140 -70.66 -47.18 24.76
CA ASP A 1140 -71.78 -47.76 25.50
C ASP A 1140 -73.03 -47.97 24.61
N ASP A 1141 -72.98 -47.60 23.33
CA ASP A 1141 -74.04 -47.81 22.33
C ASP A 1141 -73.78 -49.02 21.42
N ALA A 1142 -74.81 -49.84 21.19
CA ALA A 1142 -74.71 -50.99 20.29
C ALA A 1142 -74.83 -50.61 18.80
N PHE A 1143 -75.37 -49.42 18.50
CA PHE A 1143 -75.57 -48.87 17.16
C PHE A 1143 -75.18 -47.39 17.11
N PRO A 1144 -73.89 -47.05 17.23
CA PRO A 1144 -73.40 -45.68 17.47
C PRO A 1144 -73.60 -44.66 16.33
N LYS A 1145 -74.29 -45.03 15.25
CA LYS A 1145 -74.51 -44.17 14.06
C LYS A 1145 -75.99 -44.14 13.66
N ASP A 1146 -76.88 -44.63 14.52
CA ASP A 1146 -78.32 -44.69 14.28
C ASP A 1146 -79.07 -44.14 15.50
N PRO A 1147 -79.52 -42.88 15.46
CA PRO A 1147 -80.07 -42.17 16.62
C PRO A 1147 -81.48 -42.63 17.02
N SER A 1148 -81.91 -43.79 16.50
CA SER A 1148 -83.20 -44.40 16.75
C SER A 1148 -83.13 -45.73 17.52
N GLU A 1149 -81.93 -46.31 17.73
CA GLU A 1149 -81.72 -47.54 18.51
C GLU A 1149 -80.45 -47.47 19.39
N THR A 1150 -80.59 -47.61 20.72
CA THR A 1150 -79.47 -47.46 21.69
C THR A 1150 -79.07 -48.72 22.47
N LEU A 1151 -79.72 -49.87 22.21
CA LEU A 1151 -79.59 -51.08 23.07
C LEU A 1151 -79.73 -52.44 22.36
#